data_AF-A0A7Y2A1H3-F1
#
_entry.id   AF-A0A7Y2A1H3-F1
#
_cell.length_a   1.000
_cell.length_b   1.000
_cell.length_c   1.000
_cell.angle_alpha   90.00
_cell.angle_beta   90.00
_cell.angle_gamma   90.00
#
_symmetry.space_group_name_H-M   'P 1'
#
loop_
_entity.id
_entity.type
_entity.pdbx_description
1 polymer ?
#
loop_
_entity_poly.entity_id
_entity_poly.type
_entity_poly.pdbx_seq_one_letter_code
_entity_poly.pdbx_strand_id
1 'polypeptide(L)'
;MKKELPLNLTRLIAKVKALCIVLILGVSSVFSQVPDSFNYQAVVRDNTGNIMNDQIVSVQLAVIQTSPNGLVKFIENHLTATNQFGLIKLNVGTGTSVNGEFSSIEWGDDLHFLRISIDVNGGNNFQFLGTTQLTSVPYAMYAKRVEYDLVDDADADPSNEIQELIIANDTLFISGGNYVVLPQSGNIDDTDEQQLSLSSDQLSISNGNSIDLSMYLDNTDSQSLELIGNTLSISNGNSITLTDNVDDADNDFSNELQELSIVGDTLFISNGNGVFIEDQVNDADSDVSNELQDLSMVGDTLFISNGNSVVIEDLVDDADSSPNNEIQFLTAEGDSIYITNGNFIVIDDDVDDADSDPLNELQEIFIAGNSISLSNANTAVDLSPFLDNTDSQNLSISNDSLFISGGNALDISSFGGGQFEASGSTVINGGDHATNDFVFGAPTLSQNGTSSHFAKMFFDKSKKGAFRTGYIETSGWNADSIGTSSLAAGYNTKALGEHSTAFGRDAVARGDNSLAIGNGVEAKGFSSMAFGFGSVAKMYYSFAGGNNAQANGVNSFAFGENALANGSNAVSIGKNVTSTTDGIAIGSNAQAPFTSGISLGTNNTSAKVGSISIGENAIAGGTRSVALGFNLQAPSYGEVVLGYNNTSYAAQSADLIDSNDRLFTIGNGLNALSPSDAFIIYKDGDAFLAGSVVTNSDKRLKKEIEPLNGSLEKVLSLNGYTYKWNALSPRDQRQRNTGLIAQEVEALFPEMVTEGPNGYKAVNYNALIPHLIESIKSQADQIDRLSRKISTQSEVIYNMNNQANLLNDLIERIGTLEQQLILGKE
;
A
#
# COMPACT_ATOMS: atom_id res chain seq x y z
N MET A 1 16.42 11.38 -39.00
CA MET A 1 17.26 12.44 -38.40
C MET A 1 17.51 12.10 -36.93
N LYS A 2 18.42 11.15 -36.63
CA LYS A 2 18.75 10.77 -35.26
C LYS A 2 19.67 11.83 -34.67
N LYS A 3 19.18 12.57 -33.68
CA LYS A 3 19.96 13.53 -32.89
C LYS A 3 20.78 12.69 -31.92
N GLU A 4 22.08 12.53 -32.20
CA GLU A 4 23.00 11.93 -31.23
C GLU A 4 22.91 12.71 -29.91
N LEU A 5 22.62 11.99 -28.82
CA LEU A 5 22.69 12.58 -27.49
C LEU A 5 24.14 13.00 -27.22
N PRO A 6 24.37 14.23 -26.70
CA PRO A 6 25.71 14.74 -26.49
C PRO A 6 26.49 13.83 -25.54
N LEU A 7 27.74 13.52 -25.91
CA LEU A 7 28.71 12.66 -25.22
C LEU A 7 28.81 12.90 -23.68
N ASN A 8 28.41 14.09 -23.21
CA ASN A 8 28.38 14.46 -21.81
C ASN A 8 27.26 13.78 -21.00
N LEU A 9 26.10 13.49 -21.58
CA LEU A 9 25.00 12.87 -20.84
C LEU A 9 25.26 11.37 -20.59
N THR A 10 25.84 10.68 -21.56
CA THR A 10 26.26 9.27 -21.43
C THR A 10 27.35 9.12 -20.37
N ARG A 11 28.29 10.07 -20.28
CA ARG A 11 29.32 10.12 -19.23
C ARG A 11 28.74 10.48 -17.85
N LEU A 12 27.68 11.28 -17.79
CA LEU A 12 27.00 11.61 -16.54
C LEU A 12 26.24 10.39 -15.99
N ILE A 13 25.52 9.66 -16.85
CA ILE A 13 24.80 8.43 -16.46
C ILE A 13 25.79 7.34 -15.99
N ALA A 14 26.94 7.21 -16.65
CA ALA A 14 27.99 6.29 -16.21
C ALA A 14 28.59 6.68 -14.85
N LYS A 15 28.78 7.97 -14.58
CA LYS A 15 29.26 8.48 -13.28
C LYS A 15 28.24 8.33 -12.15
N VAL A 16 26.95 8.51 -12.45
CA VAL A 16 25.86 8.31 -11.48
C VAL A 16 25.71 6.82 -11.14
N LYS A 17 25.78 5.92 -12.13
CA LYS A 17 25.80 4.47 -11.88
C LYS A 17 27.02 4.05 -11.04
N ALA A 18 28.20 4.59 -11.33
CA ALA A 18 29.40 4.32 -10.53
C ALA A 18 29.28 4.86 -9.10
N LEU A 19 28.67 6.04 -8.91
CA LEU A 19 28.43 6.64 -7.58
C LEU A 19 27.42 5.83 -6.77
N CYS A 20 26.34 5.33 -7.40
CA CYS A 20 25.37 4.44 -6.75
C CYS A 20 25.98 3.09 -6.35
N ILE A 21 26.85 2.51 -7.19
CA ILE A 21 27.58 1.27 -6.85
C ILE A 21 28.58 1.50 -5.70
N VAL A 22 29.24 2.66 -5.65
CA VAL A 22 30.13 3.03 -4.53
C VAL A 22 29.34 3.34 -3.26
N LEU A 23 28.13 3.92 -3.36
CA LEU A 23 27.25 4.12 -2.21
C LEU A 23 26.67 2.80 -1.69
N ILE A 24 26.33 1.85 -2.57
CA ILE A 24 25.80 0.54 -2.17
C ILE A 24 26.90 -0.36 -1.60
N LEU A 25 28.14 -0.26 -2.08
CA LEU A 25 29.30 -0.95 -1.50
C LEU A 25 29.86 -0.26 -0.25
N GLY A 26 29.44 0.98 0.04
CA GLY A 26 29.91 1.79 1.17
C GLY A 26 29.16 1.55 2.49
N VAL A 27 28.05 0.79 2.50
CA VAL A 27 27.23 0.57 3.71
C VAL A 27 27.37 -0.83 4.31
N SER A 28 28.27 -1.66 3.79
CA SER A 28 28.52 -3.02 4.33
C SER A 28 29.96 -3.17 4.80
N SER A 29 30.32 -2.47 5.90
CA SER A 29 31.36 -2.84 6.88
C SER A 29 31.70 -1.66 7.79
N VAL A 30 30.75 -1.27 8.65
CA VAL A 30 31.10 -0.57 9.89
C VAL A 30 30.58 -1.40 11.05
N PHE A 31 31.17 -2.58 11.23
CA PHE A 31 31.11 -3.21 12.55
C PHE A 31 31.96 -2.35 13.47
N SER A 32 31.34 -1.76 14.48
CA SER A 32 32.08 -1.26 15.64
C SER A 32 32.91 -2.43 16.18
N GLN A 33 34.22 -2.44 15.96
CA GLN A 33 35.10 -3.40 16.62
C GLN A 33 35.17 -3.00 18.10
N VAL A 34 34.52 -3.80 18.94
CA VAL A 34 34.76 -3.76 20.38
C VAL A 34 36.24 -4.11 20.60
N PRO A 35 36.98 -3.39 21.46
CA PRO A 35 38.36 -3.77 21.75
C PRO A 35 38.42 -5.18 22.37
N ASP A 36 39.08 -6.13 21.69
CA ASP A 36 39.30 -7.52 22.15
C ASP A 36 40.37 -7.61 23.27
N SER A 37 40.32 -6.72 24.26
CA SER A 37 41.15 -6.79 25.47
C SER A 37 40.67 -5.88 26.58
N PHE A 38 41.08 -6.15 27.83
CA PHE A 38 40.87 -5.25 28.97
C PHE A 38 42.14 -5.06 29.81
N ASN A 39 42.26 -3.91 30.49
CA ASN A 39 43.44 -3.59 31.29
C ASN A 39 43.45 -4.33 32.63
N TYR A 40 44.61 -4.86 33.03
CA TYR A 40 44.87 -5.47 34.33
C TYR A 40 46.15 -4.89 34.96
N GLN A 41 46.10 -4.60 36.27
CA GLN A 41 47.25 -4.11 37.02
C GLN A 41 47.36 -4.84 38.35
N ALA A 42 48.59 -5.23 38.72
CA ALA A 42 48.85 -5.91 39.98
C ALA A 42 50.24 -5.54 40.53
N VAL A 43 50.41 -5.69 41.84
CA VAL A 43 51.71 -5.53 42.51
C VAL A 43 52.24 -6.90 42.89
N VAL A 44 53.42 -7.26 42.38
CA VAL A 44 54.07 -8.54 42.63
C VAL A 44 54.93 -8.45 43.89
N ARG A 45 54.76 -9.44 44.76
CA ARG A 45 55.47 -9.57 46.03
C ARG A 45 56.10 -10.96 46.17
N ASP A 46 57.19 -11.04 46.92
CA ASP A 46 57.83 -12.31 47.26
C ASP A 46 57.05 -13.07 48.37
N ASN A 47 57.51 -14.29 48.71
CA ASN A 47 56.86 -15.12 49.73
C ASN A 47 56.89 -14.53 51.16
N THR A 48 57.70 -13.48 51.38
CA THR A 48 57.79 -12.76 52.66
C THR A 48 56.95 -11.47 52.66
N GLY A 49 56.28 -11.16 51.54
CA GLY A 49 55.42 -9.99 51.36
C GLY A 49 56.13 -8.73 50.89
N ASN A 50 57.44 -8.79 50.61
CA ASN A 50 58.21 -7.65 50.08
C ASN A 50 57.94 -7.46 48.58
N ILE A 51 58.01 -6.21 48.11
CA ILE A 51 57.82 -5.90 46.68
C ILE A 51 58.99 -6.43 45.85
N MET A 52 58.70 -7.00 44.68
CA MET A 52 59.72 -7.43 43.73
C MET A 52 60.04 -6.28 42.76
N ASN A 53 61.15 -5.58 42.97
CA ASN A 53 61.56 -4.44 42.14
C ASN A 53 62.28 -4.92 40.86
N ASP A 54 61.96 -4.31 39.72
CA ASP A 54 62.66 -4.44 38.44
C ASP A 54 63.02 -5.89 38.05
N GLN A 55 62.14 -6.85 38.39
CA GLN A 55 62.33 -8.28 38.11
C GLN A 55 61.49 -8.70 36.91
N ILE A 56 62.06 -9.57 36.07
CA ILE A 56 61.32 -10.24 34.99
C ILE A 56 60.47 -11.35 35.61
N VAL A 57 59.16 -11.29 35.35
CA VAL A 57 58.17 -12.26 35.83
C VAL A 57 57.29 -12.71 34.66
N SER A 58 56.83 -13.96 34.73
CA SER A 58 55.88 -14.51 33.77
C SER A 58 54.53 -14.66 34.45
N VAL A 59 53.48 -14.05 33.92
CA VAL A 59 52.13 -14.06 34.48
C VAL A 59 51.23 -14.85 33.55
N GLN A 60 50.60 -15.89 34.09
CA GLN A 60 49.56 -16.64 33.39
C GLN A 60 48.19 -16.19 33.87
N LEU A 61 47.35 -15.83 32.91
CA LEU A 61 45.98 -15.40 33.14
C LEU A 61 45.04 -16.40 32.47
N ALA A 62 44.03 -16.86 33.21
CA ALA A 62 43.02 -17.77 32.70
C ALA A 62 41.61 -17.25 32.97
N VAL A 63 40.75 -17.26 31.94
CA VAL A 63 39.33 -16.93 32.07
C VAL A 63 38.55 -18.23 32.31
N ILE A 64 37.79 -18.25 33.40
CA ILE A 64 37.02 -19.39 33.90
C ILE A 64 35.54 -19.01 33.92
N GLN A 65 34.66 -19.90 33.46
CA GLN A 65 33.21 -19.67 33.38
C GLN A 65 32.45 -20.32 34.55
N THR A 66 31.28 -19.76 34.88
CA THR A 66 30.26 -20.25 35.83
C THR A 66 30.66 -20.20 37.31
N SER A 67 31.88 -20.58 37.68
CA SER A 67 32.37 -20.53 39.07
C SER A 67 33.90 -20.42 39.16
N PRO A 68 34.50 -20.07 40.32
CA PRO A 68 35.96 -19.96 40.47
C PRO A 68 36.77 -21.23 40.13
N ASN A 69 36.11 -22.40 40.13
CA ASN A 69 36.70 -23.70 39.78
C ASN A 69 36.04 -24.31 38.52
N GLY A 70 35.34 -23.49 37.72
CA GLY A 70 34.62 -23.92 36.54
C GLY A 70 35.54 -24.24 35.35
N LEU A 71 34.93 -24.30 34.16
CA LEU A 71 35.63 -24.62 32.93
C LEU A 71 36.51 -23.44 32.49
N VAL A 72 37.77 -23.72 32.16
CA VAL A 72 38.70 -22.73 31.63
C VAL A 72 38.40 -22.55 30.14
N LYS A 73 38.04 -21.33 29.74
CA LYS A 73 37.73 -20.99 28.34
C LYS A 73 38.92 -20.40 27.60
N PHE A 74 39.80 -19.71 28.32
CA PHE A 74 40.95 -19.05 27.73
C PHE A 74 42.12 -19.01 28.71
N ILE A 75 43.34 -19.18 28.20
CA ILE A 75 44.60 -19.03 28.94
C ILE A 75 45.59 -18.27 28.08
N GLU A 76 46.25 -17.28 28.66
CA GLU A 76 47.37 -16.57 28.03
C GLU A 76 48.53 -16.36 29.02
N ASN A 77 49.74 -16.22 28.48
CA ASN A 77 50.94 -15.90 29.23
C ASN A 77 51.48 -14.51 28.82
N HIS A 78 51.94 -13.76 29.81
CA HIS A 78 52.61 -12.47 29.64
C HIS A 78 54.00 -12.52 30.29
N LEU A 79 55.04 -12.25 29.51
CA LEU A 79 56.39 -12.02 30.03
C LEU A 79 56.60 -10.51 30.21
N THR A 80 56.71 -10.05 31.46
CA THR A 80 56.82 -8.62 31.78
C THR A 80 57.85 -8.38 32.87
N ALA A 81 58.30 -7.12 33.02
CA ALA A 81 59.08 -6.70 34.18
C ALA A 81 58.20 -5.94 35.18
N THR A 82 58.44 -6.13 36.47
CA THR A 82 57.90 -5.24 37.52
C THR A 82 58.63 -3.90 37.50
N ASN A 83 58.01 -2.83 37.99
CA ASN A 83 58.71 -1.55 38.20
C ASN A 83 59.30 -1.43 39.62
N GLN A 84 59.92 -0.29 39.94
CA GLN A 84 60.46 0.03 41.28
C GLN A 84 59.47 -0.12 42.46
N PHE A 85 58.16 -0.20 42.19
CA PHE A 85 57.09 -0.40 43.17
C PHE A 85 56.48 -1.82 43.13
N GLY A 86 57.03 -2.74 42.32
CA GLY A 86 56.51 -4.07 42.09
C GLY A 86 55.29 -4.13 41.15
N LEU A 87 54.89 -3.02 40.53
CA LEU A 87 53.70 -2.96 39.69
C LEU A 87 53.95 -3.55 38.29
N ILE A 88 52.99 -4.34 37.82
CA ILE A 88 52.85 -4.79 36.44
C ILE A 88 51.57 -4.22 35.82
N LYS A 89 51.60 -3.93 34.52
CA LYS A 89 50.45 -3.50 33.72
C LYS A 89 50.35 -4.41 32.51
N LEU A 90 49.21 -5.09 32.37
CA LEU A 90 48.95 -6.07 31.32
C LEU A 90 47.64 -5.73 30.63
N ASN A 91 47.53 -6.07 29.34
CA ASN A 91 46.27 -6.04 28.61
C ASN A 91 45.84 -7.49 28.40
N VAL A 92 44.78 -7.90 29.09
CA VAL A 92 44.27 -9.27 29.03
C VAL A 92 43.59 -9.46 27.68
N GLY A 93 43.98 -10.49 26.93
CA GLY A 93 43.55 -10.74 25.54
C GLY A 93 44.63 -10.43 24.49
N THR A 94 45.75 -9.81 24.87
CA THR A 94 46.88 -9.54 23.97
C THR A 94 48.14 -10.35 24.29
N GLY A 95 48.07 -11.26 25.27
CA GLY A 95 49.18 -12.13 25.65
C GLY A 95 49.40 -13.27 24.67
N THR A 96 50.42 -14.09 24.91
CA THR A 96 50.62 -15.31 24.12
C THR A 96 49.57 -16.33 24.54
N SER A 97 48.57 -16.59 23.69
CA SER A 97 47.54 -17.59 23.96
C SER A 97 48.16 -18.99 24.11
N VAL A 98 47.77 -19.68 25.18
CA VAL A 98 48.15 -21.06 25.49
C VAL A 98 46.97 -22.00 25.23
N ASN A 99 45.73 -21.53 25.42
CA ASN A 99 44.52 -22.31 25.20
C ASN A 99 43.31 -21.38 24.94
N GLY A 100 42.53 -21.66 23.89
CA GLY A 100 41.36 -20.87 23.51
C GLY A 100 41.68 -19.56 22.76
N GLU A 101 40.66 -18.95 22.19
CA GLU A 101 40.73 -17.63 21.53
C GLU A 101 39.94 -16.62 22.37
N PHE A 102 40.51 -15.45 22.67
CA PHE A 102 39.87 -14.45 23.54
C PHE A 102 38.55 -13.93 22.96
N SER A 103 38.47 -13.79 21.63
CA SER A 103 37.27 -13.35 20.90
C SER A 103 36.14 -14.39 20.88
N SER A 104 36.42 -15.65 21.24
CA SER A 104 35.43 -16.73 21.30
C SER A 104 34.72 -16.85 22.66
N ILE A 105 35.05 -15.98 23.62
CA ILE A 105 34.44 -15.98 24.95
C ILE A 105 33.08 -15.29 24.88
N GLU A 106 32.02 -16.03 25.20
CA GLU A 106 30.64 -15.53 25.29
C GLU A 106 30.43 -14.81 26.63
N TRP A 107 30.77 -13.52 26.68
CA TRP A 107 30.76 -12.71 27.92
C TRP A 107 29.36 -12.47 28.52
N GLY A 108 28.28 -12.65 27.73
CA GLY A 108 26.90 -12.33 28.12
C GLY A 108 26.16 -13.42 28.91
N ASP A 109 26.52 -14.69 28.69
CA ASP A 109 25.70 -15.83 29.11
C ASP A 109 25.98 -16.32 30.54
N ASP A 110 27.17 -16.03 31.09
CA ASP A 110 27.63 -16.61 32.35
C ASP A 110 28.51 -15.67 33.19
N LEU A 111 28.71 -16.04 34.46
CA LEU A 111 29.70 -15.38 35.32
C LEU A 111 31.12 -15.79 34.88
N HIS A 112 32.00 -14.79 34.75
CA HIS A 112 33.39 -15.00 34.35
C HIS A 112 34.35 -14.68 35.51
N PHE A 113 35.42 -15.45 35.63
CA PHE A 113 36.44 -15.31 36.67
C PHE A 113 37.83 -15.28 36.04
N LEU A 114 38.71 -14.43 36.56
CA LEU A 114 40.12 -14.36 36.19
C LEU A 114 40.95 -15.10 37.24
N ARG A 115 41.58 -16.20 36.83
CA ARG A 115 42.59 -16.92 37.60
C ARG A 115 43.97 -16.39 37.27
N ILE A 116 44.75 -16.07 38.29
CA ILE A 116 46.10 -15.52 38.16
C ILE A 116 47.11 -16.50 38.73
N SER A 117 48.14 -16.79 37.93
CA SER A 117 49.31 -17.54 38.35
C SER A 117 50.58 -16.82 37.90
N ILE A 118 51.68 -16.97 38.65
CA ILE A 118 52.94 -16.28 38.36
C ILE A 118 54.14 -17.22 38.48
N ASP A 119 55.12 -17.04 37.59
CA ASP A 119 56.49 -17.53 37.78
C ASP A 119 57.39 -16.32 38.04
N VAL A 120 57.86 -16.21 39.28
CA VAL A 120 58.69 -15.10 39.75
C VAL A 120 60.08 -15.06 39.12
N ASN A 121 60.51 -16.11 38.42
CA ASN A 121 61.78 -16.16 37.69
C ASN A 121 61.60 -15.96 36.17
N GLY A 122 60.40 -15.62 35.70
CA GLY A 122 60.14 -15.39 34.28
C GLY A 122 60.08 -16.66 33.42
N GLY A 123 59.94 -17.84 34.04
CA GLY A 123 59.83 -19.13 33.36
C GLY A 123 58.39 -19.58 33.09
N ASN A 124 58.19 -20.91 33.06
CA ASN A 124 56.90 -21.56 32.81
C ASN A 124 56.38 -22.35 34.04
N ASN A 125 57.00 -22.21 35.21
CA ASN A 125 56.59 -22.90 36.44
C ASN A 125 55.68 -22.02 37.28
N PHE A 126 54.42 -21.91 36.86
CA PHE A 126 53.46 -20.97 37.43
C PHE A 126 52.93 -21.43 38.80
N GLN A 127 53.02 -20.55 39.80
CA GLN A 127 52.36 -20.69 41.09
C GLN A 127 51.02 -19.97 41.10
N PHE A 128 49.97 -20.63 41.57
CA PHE A 128 48.63 -20.06 41.68
C PHE A 128 48.57 -18.99 42.79
N LEU A 129 48.04 -17.81 42.46
CA LEU A 129 47.88 -16.70 43.40
C LEU A 129 46.43 -16.50 43.86
N GLY A 130 45.46 -16.81 43.00
CA GLY A 130 44.05 -16.64 43.32
C GLY A 130 43.16 -16.58 42.09
N THR A 131 41.85 -16.63 42.33
CA THR A 131 40.81 -16.45 41.31
C THR A 131 39.87 -15.33 41.78
N THR A 132 39.61 -14.36 40.91
CA THR A 132 38.71 -13.22 41.20
C THR A 132 37.62 -13.14 40.15
N GLN A 133 36.38 -12.83 40.53
CA GLN A 133 35.28 -12.64 39.58
C GLN A 133 35.49 -11.37 38.77
N LEU A 134 35.31 -11.45 37.45
CA LEU A 134 35.23 -10.27 36.58
C LEU A 134 33.82 -9.68 36.71
N THR A 135 33.74 -8.45 37.21
CA THR A 135 32.50 -7.70 37.29
C THR A 135 32.40 -6.72 36.12
N SER A 136 31.21 -6.61 35.52
CA SER A 136 30.98 -5.72 34.39
C SER A 136 31.20 -4.25 34.78
N VAL A 137 31.88 -3.49 33.92
CA VAL A 137 31.96 -2.02 34.05
C VAL A 137 30.62 -1.37 33.68
N PRO A 138 30.31 -0.14 34.14
CA PRO A 138 29.03 0.53 33.84
C PRO A 138 28.68 0.63 32.34
N TYR A 139 29.68 0.71 31.46
CA TYR A 139 29.49 0.72 30.01
C TYR A 139 28.99 -0.63 29.47
N ALA A 140 29.40 -1.75 30.07
CA ALA A 140 28.89 -3.09 29.74
C ALA A 140 27.49 -3.35 30.34
N MET A 141 27.13 -2.73 31.47
CA MET A 141 25.76 -2.73 31.98
C MET A 141 24.78 -1.98 31.07
N TYR A 142 25.26 -0.99 30.31
CA TYR A 142 24.46 -0.30 29.28
C TYR A 142 24.27 -1.15 28.02
N ALA A 143 25.22 -2.03 27.69
CA ALA A 143 25.07 -3.03 26.63
C ALA A 143 24.06 -4.13 27.01
N LYS A 144 23.94 -4.49 28.29
CA LYS A 144 22.90 -5.39 28.79
C LYS A 144 21.46 -4.82 28.70
N ARG A 145 21.31 -3.51 28.45
CA ARG A 145 20.00 -2.91 28.08
C ARG A 145 19.65 -3.07 26.60
N VAL A 146 20.57 -3.59 25.78
CA VAL A 146 20.37 -3.79 24.33
C VAL A 146 20.24 -5.28 23.99
N GLU A 147 20.37 -6.18 24.96
CA GLU A 147 20.36 -7.64 24.79
C GLU A 147 19.20 -8.34 25.52
N TYR A 148 18.22 -7.58 26.01
CA TYR A 148 16.97 -8.14 26.56
C TYR A 148 15.81 -7.86 25.59
N ASP A 149 15.89 -8.47 24.41
CA ASP A 149 14.75 -8.57 23.48
C ASP A 149 14.84 -9.83 22.60
N LEU A 150 15.50 -10.87 23.10
CA LEU A 150 15.65 -12.17 22.43
C LEU A 150 14.96 -13.31 23.17
N VAL A 151 14.06 -13.01 24.10
CA VAL A 151 13.24 -14.01 24.78
C VAL A 151 11.80 -13.58 24.59
N ASP A 152 11.07 -14.38 23.81
CA ASP A 152 9.60 -14.47 23.71
C ASP A 152 8.96 -14.08 25.06
N ASP A 153 8.67 -12.79 25.23
CA ASP A 153 7.79 -12.34 26.27
C ASP A 153 6.41 -12.68 25.77
N ALA A 154 5.73 -13.59 26.47
CA ALA A 154 4.44 -14.13 26.06
C ALA A 154 3.29 -13.10 26.11
N ASP A 155 3.53 -11.88 25.63
CA ASP A 155 2.53 -10.93 25.22
C ASP A 155 2.29 -11.04 23.69
N ALA A 156 1.35 -10.27 23.16
CA ALA A 156 0.88 -10.40 21.79
C ALA A 156 1.12 -9.11 20.99
N ASP A 157 2.13 -8.32 21.38
CA ASP A 157 2.49 -7.07 20.71
C ASP A 157 3.50 -7.34 19.57
N PRO A 158 3.13 -7.14 18.29
CA PRO A 158 4.01 -7.44 17.17
C PRO A 158 5.10 -6.38 16.93
N SER A 159 5.18 -5.33 17.76
CA SER A 159 6.07 -4.18 17.52
C SER A 159 7.45 -4.29 18.18
N ASN A 160 7.66 -5.27 19.06
CA ASN A 160 8.94 -5.55 19.74
C ASN A 160 9.54 -6.93 19.39
N GLU A 161 8.92 -7.73 18.52
CA GLU A 161 9.48 -9.03 18.11
C GLU A 161 10.35 -8.94 16.84
N ILE A 162 11.45 -9.72 16.79
CA ILE A 162 12.16 -10.01 15.53
C ILE A 162 11.26 -10.89 14.67
N GLN A 163 10.78 -10.33 13.56
CA GLN A 163 9.86 -11.03 12.66
C GLN A 163 10.60 -12.00 11.72
N GLU A 164 10.35 -13.30 11.86
CA GLU A 164 10.86 -14.33 10.95
C GLU A 164 10.01 -14.34 9.67
N LEU A 165 10.67 -14.12 8.52
CA LEU A 165 10.04 -14.07 7.20
C LEU A 165 10.20 -15.44 6.53
N ILE A 166 9.12 -16.21 6.45
CA ILE A 166 9.11 -17.55 5.85
C ILE A 166 8.25 -17.53 4.59
N ILE A 167 8.83 -17.90 3.45
CA ILE A 167 8.08 -18.08 2.20
C ILE A 167 7.68 -19.56 2.08
N ALA A 168 6.37 -19.82 1.96
CA ALA A 168 5.86 -21.12 1.59
C ALA A 168 4.85 -20.96 0.43
N ASN A 169 5.16 -21.58 -0.71
CA ASN A 169 4.43 -21.44 -1.97
C ASN A 169 4.33 -19.97 -2.44
N ASP A 170 3.10 -19.49 -2.60
CA ASP A 170 2.66 -18.17 -3.02
C ASP A 170 2.33 -17.28 -1.81
N THR A 171 2.76 -17.62 -0.60
CA THR A 171 2.45 -16.84 0.59
C THR A 171 3.71 -16.57 1.40
N LEU A 172 3.98 -15.28 1.65
CA LEU A 172 5.00 -14.81 2.58
C LEU A 172 4.37 -14.70 3.97
N PHE A 173 4.83 -15.52 4.90
CA PHE A 173 4.41 -15.51 6.30
C PHE A 173 5.39 -14.66 7.12
N ILE A 174 4.84 -13.81 7.98
CA ILE A 174 5.57 -13.01 8.97
C ILE A 174 5.28 -13.64 10.33
N SER A 175 6.30 -13.95 11.13
CA SER A 175 6.06 -14.43 12.50
C SER A 175 5.22 -13.39 13.26
N GLY A 176 4.13 -13.84 13.88
CA GLY A 176 3.05 -12.97 14.39
C GLY A 176 1.72 -13.10 13.64
N GLY A 177 1.61 -13.99 12.65
CA GLY A 177 0.33 -14.43 12.08
C GLY A 177 -0.21 -13.60 10.91
N ASN A 178 0.49 -12.53 10.53
CA ASN A 178 0.21 -11.82 9.29
C ASN A 178 0.88 -12.55 8.12
N TYR A 179 0.13 -12.74 7.05
CA TYR A 179 0.62 -13.33 5.82
C TYR A 179 0.25 -12.42 4.65
N VAL A 180 1.15 -12.31 3.71
CA VAL A 180 0.90 -11.71 2.40
C VAL A 180 0.83 -12.85 1.42
N VAL A 181 -0.36 -13.11 0.88
CA VAL A 181 -0.49 -13.95 -0.31
C VAL A 181 0.15 -13.15 -1.44
N LEU A 182 1.32 -13.58 -1.87
CA LEU A 182 1.96 -13.10 -3.06
C LEU A 182 1.03 -13.45 -4.22
N PRO A 183 0.59 -12.47 -5.02
CA PRO A 183 -0.39 -12.68 -6.08
C PRO A 183 0.01 -13.87 -6.96
N GLN A 184 -0.85 -14.88 -7.01
CA GLN A 184 -0.71 -15.99 -7.93
C GLN A 184 -0.51 -15.45 -9.34
N SER A 185 0.49 -15.99 -10.05
CA SER A 185 0.75 -15.74 -11.45
C SER A 185 -0.54 -15.97 -12.26
N GLY A 186 -1.25 -14.89 -12.53
CA GLY A 186 -2.56 -14.98 -13.16
C GLY A 186 -3.23 -13.66 -13.47
N ASN A 187 -2.90 -12.56 -12.78
CA ASN A 187 -3.35 -11.22 -13.17
C ASN A 187 -2.59 -10.11 -12.42
N ILE A 188 -1.29 -10.00 -12.67
CA ILE A 188 -0.59 -8.73 -12.47
C ILE A 188 -0.13 -8.31 -13.85
N ASP A 189 -0.72 -7.21 -14.32
CA ASP A 189 -0.23 -6.37 -15.41
C ASP A 189 1.21 -5.97 -15.07
N ASP A 190 2.15 -6.73 -15.59
CA ASP A 190 3.54 -6.31 -15.69
C ASP A 190 3.59 -5.32 -16.87
N THR A 191 3.82 -4.05 -16.55
CA THR A 191 3.98 -2.99 -17.55
C THR A 191 5.40 -2.85 -18.06
N ASP A 192 6.29 -3.82 -17.78
CA ASP A 192 7.73 -3.66 -17.95
C ASP A 192 8.40 -4.80 -18.77
N GLU A 193 7.71 -5.91 -19.06
CA GLU A 193 8.06 -6.89 -20.10
C GLU A 193 7.53 -6.42 -21.46
N GLN A 194 8.33 -5.58 -22.09
CA GLN A 194 8.14 -5.24 -23.49
C GLN A 194 8.54 -6.42 -24.36
N GLN A 195 7.56 -7.14 -24.90
CA GLN A 195 7.82 -8.11 -25.96
C GLN A 195 8.12 -7.36 -27.27
N LEU A 196 9.33 -7.58 -27.79
CA LEU A 196 9.66 -7.25 -29.18
C LEU A 196 9.05 -8.32 -30.08
N SER A 197 8.12 -7.92 -30.94
CA SER A 197 7.62 -8.77 -32.00
C SER A 197 8.03 -8.20 -33.36
N LEU A 198 8.51 -9.08 -34.23
CA LEU A 198 8.75 -8.77 -35.63
C LEU A 198 7.69 -9.52 -36.44
N SER A 199 6.76 -8.79 -37.06
CA SER A 199 5.78 -9.36 -37.98
C SER A 199 5.97 -8.74 -39.36
N SER A 200 6.44 -9.55 -40.31
CA SER A 200 6.94 -9.08 -41.61
C SER A 200 7.96 -7.95 -41.44
N ASP A 201 7.61 -6.75 -41.91
CA ASP A 201 8.53 -5.63 -42.06
C ASP A 201 8.34 -4.59 -40.94
N GLN A 202 7.52 -4.91 -39.94
CA GLN A 202 7.25 -4.05 -38.79
C GLN A 202 7.86 -4.66 -37.54
N LEU A 203 8.80 -3.93 -36.94
CA LEU A 203 9.26 -4.22 -35.59
C LEU A 203 8.38 -3.42 -34.62
N SER A 204 7.63 -4.13 -33.79
CA SER A 204 6.75 -3.55 -32.78
C SER A 204 7.15 -3.95 -31.37
N ILE A 205 6.88 -3.05 -30.43
CA ILE A 205 6.95 -3.27 -28.99
C ILE A 205 5.52 -3.28 -28.47
N SER A 206 5.16 -4.23 -27.60
CA SER A 206 3.85 -4.26 -26.96
C SER A 206 3.55 -2.89 -26.30
N ASN A 207 2.44 -2.26 -26.70
CA ASN A 207 1.98 -0.93 -26.27
C ASN A 207 2.84 0.28 -26.73
N GLY A 208 3.72 0.12 -27.73
CA GLY A 208 4.56 1.20 -28.30
C GLY A 208 4.33 1.49 -29.79
N ASN A 209 5.09 2.45 -30.34
CA ASN A 209 5.07 2.77 -31.78
C ASN A 209 5.74 1.65 -32.60
N SER A 210 5.20 1.30 -33.77
CA SER A 210 5.85 0.39 -34.71
C SER A 210 6.90 1.12 -35.56
N ILE A 211 8.00 0.44 -35.86
CA ILE A 211 9.03 0.92 -36.78
C ILE A 211 8.90 0.14 -38.08
N ASP A 212 8.70 0.88 -39.17
CA ASP A 212 8.70 0.34 -40.51
C ASP A 212 10.12 0.10 -41.03
N LEU A 213 10.48 -1.17 -41.18
CA LEU A 213 11.75 -1.64 -41.70
C LEU A 213 11.73 -1.87 -43.21
N SER A 214 10.61 -1.62 -43.90
CA SER A 214 10.48 -1.81 -45.35
C SER A 214 11.53 -1.06 -46.17
N MET A 215 12.02 0.09 -45.68
CA MET A 215 13.10 0.85 -46.33
C MET A 215 14.51 0.24 -46.16
N TYR A 216 14.66 -0.77 -45.30
CA TYR A 216 15.91 -1.49 -45.03
C TYR A 216 15.86 -2.96 -45.49
N LEU A 217 14.72 -3.41 -46.03
CA LEU A 217 14.58 -4.65 -46.78
C LEU A 217 14.81 -4.36 -48.27
N ASP A 218 16.07 -4.22 -48.67
CA ASP A 218 16.45 -4.36 -50.07
C ASP A 218 16.31 -5.83 -50.46
N ASN A 219 15.07 -6.23 -50.76
CA ASN A 219 14.68 -7.51 -51.34
C ASN A 219 15.27 -7.71 -52.76
N THR A 220 16.60 -7.70 -52.86
CA THR A 220 17.36 -8.12 -54.05
C THR A 220 17.09 -9.60 -54.40
N ASP A 221 16.33 -10.31 -53.57
CA ASP A 221 15.70 -11.59 -53.85
C ASP A 221 14.17 -11.43 -54.00
N SER A 222 13.70 -10.49 -54.82
CA SER A 222 12.29 -10.40 -55.21
C SER A 222 11.94 -11.57 -56.13
N GLN A 223 11.63 -12.70 -55.50
CA GLN A 223 11.12 -13.89 -56.16
C GLN A 223 9.61 -13.74 -56.29
N SER A 224 9.15 -13.37 -57.49
CA SER A 224 7.74 -13.23 -57.81
C SER A 224 7.12 -14.61 -57.98
N LEU A 225 6.10 -14.93 -57.19
CA LEU A 225 5.24 -16.09 -57.39
C LEU A 225 4.18 -15.70 -58.42
N GLU A 226 4.24 -16.31 -59.60
CA GLU A 226 3.32 -16.06 -60.70
C GLU A 226 2.54 -17.34 -60.99
N LEU A 227 1.21 -17.24 -60.90
CA LEU A 227 0.26 -18.27 -61.28
C LEU A 227 -0.35 -17.86 -62.62
N ILE A 228 0.03 -18.54 -63.70
CA ILE A 228 -0.58 -18.37 -65.02
C ILE A 228 -1.23 -19.71 -65.38
N GLY A 229 -2.57 -19.73 -65.41
CA GLY A 229 -3.33 -20.97 -65.44
C GLY A 229 -3.12 -21.75 -64.13
N ASN A 230 -2.73 -23.02 -64.23
CA ASN A 230 -2.59 -23.89 -63.05
C ASN A 230 -1.12 -24.16 -62.69
N THR A 231 -0.18 -23.45 -63.31
CA THR A 231 1.24 -23.62 -62.97
C THR A 231 1.66 -22.49 -62.04
N LEU A 232 1.99 -22.84 -60.80
CA LEU A 232 2.58 -21.93 -59.85
C LEU A 232 4.10 -21.95 -60.04
N SER A 233 4.64 -20.81 -60.43
CA SER A 233 6.07 -20.62 -60.70
C SER A 233 6.66 -19.55 -59.79
N ILE A 234 7.88 -19.78 -59.30
CA ILE A 234 8.71 -18.75 -58.67
C ILE A 234 9.66 -18.19 -59.73
N SER A 235 9.81 -16.87 -59.82
CA SER A 235 10.75 -16.24 -60.74
C SER A 235 12.18 -16.73 -60.47
N ASN A 236 12.78 -17.44 -61.43
CA ASN A 236 14.07 -18.14 -61.36
C ASN A 236 14.10 -19.45 -60.53
N GLY A 237 12.95 -20.01 -60.14
CA GLY A 237 12.83 -21.26 -59.40
C GLY A 237 12.15 -22.39 -60.18
N ASN A 238 11.92 -23.52 -59.50
CA ASN A 238 11.13 -24.64 -60.05
C ASN A 238 9.66 -24.23 -60.18
N SER A 239 9.02 -24.59 -61.29
CA SER A 239 7.58 -24.48 -61.46
C SER A 239 6.90 -25.79 -61.04
N ILE A 240 5.85 -25.68 -60.22
CA ILE A 240 4.94 -26.80 -59.99
C ILE A 240 3.68 -26.57 -60.81
N THR A 241 3.43 -27.46 -61.77
CA THR A 241 2.12 -27.51 -62.40
C THR A 241 1.20 -28.16 -61.38
N LEU A 242 0.30 -27.36 -60.81
CA LEU A 242 -0.87 -27.87 -60.12
C LEU A 242 -1.68 -28.50 -61.24
N THR A 243 -1.50 -29.80 -61.46
CA THR A 243 -2.37 -30.53 -62.37
C THR A 243 -3.76 -30.45 -61.78
N ASP A 244 -4.59 -29.62 -62.42
CA ASP A 244 -6.04 -29.74 -62.37
C ASP A 244 -6.40 -31.22 -62.40
N ASN A 245 -7.16 -31.63 -61.41
CA ASN A 245 -8.46 -32.19 -61.74
C ASN A 245 -9.44 -31.21 -61.09
N VAL A 246 -9.92 -30.25 -61.89
CA VAL A 246 -11.29 -30.21 -62.43
C VAL A 246 -12.30 -30.08 -61.27
N ASP A 247 -13.23 -29.12 -61.26
CA ASP A 247 -14.59 -29.37 -61.78
C ASP A 247 -14.77 -30.82 -62.24
N ASP A 248 -14.59 -31.78 -61.31
CA ASP A 248 -14.95 -33.12 -61.62
C ASP A 248 -16.45 -33.05 -61.86
N ALA A 249 -16.84 -33.41 -63.08
CA ALA A 249 -18.18 -33.86 -63.35
C ALA A 249 -18.40 -35.23 -62.66
N ASP A 250 -18.02 -35.32 -61.38
CA ASP A 250 -18.31 -36.37 -60.45
C ASP A 250 -19.28 -35.83 -59.39
N ASN A 251 -19.95 -36.72 -58.68
CA ASN A 251 -21.02 -36.37 -57.73
C ASN A 251 -20.48 -36.37 -56.28
N ASP A 252 -19.20 -36.03 -56.04
CA ASP A 252 -18.64 -35.98 -54.69
C ASP A 252 -18.87 -34.62 -54.02
N PHE A 253 -19.70 -34.64 -52.97
CA PHE A 253 -20.22 -33.46 -52.26
C PHE A 253 -19.25 -32.86 -51.23
N SER A 254 -18.04 -33.39 -51.08
CA SER A 254 -17.14 -33.05 -49.97
C SER A 254 -16.15 -31.91 -50.24
N ASN A 255 -16.08 -31.41 -51.48
CA ASN A 255 -15.10 -30.40 -51.91
C ASN A 255 -15.72 -29.15 -52.58
N GLU A 256 -17.05 -28.97 -52.55
CA GLU A 256 -17.76 -27.79 -53.08
C GLU A 256 -18.23 -26.80 -51.98
N LEU A 257 -18.29 -25.50 -52.31
CA LEU A 257 -18.82 -24.43 -51.46
C LEU A 257 -20.37 -24.39 -51.56
N GLN A 258 -21.11 -24.71 -50.49
CA GLN A 258 -22.58 -24.84 -50.53
C GLN A 258 -23.36 -23.65 -49.91
N GLU A 259 -24.45 -23.23 -50.56
CA GLU A 259 -25.38 -22.13 -50.19
C GLU A 259 -26.71 -22.70 -49.62
N LEU A 260 -27.18 -22.25 -48.44
CA LEU A 260 -28.39 -22.78 -47.77
C LEU A 260 -29.63 -21.90 -48.02
N SER A 261 -30.76 -22.48 -48.45
CA SER A 261 -32.05 -21.77 -48.61
C SER A 261 -33.26 -22.63 -48.21
N ILE A 262 -34.33 -22.01 -47.69
CA ILE A 262 -35.57 -22.69 -47.27
C ILE A 262 -36.72 -22.29 -48.19
N VAL A 263 -37.47 -23.28 -48.69
CA VAL A 263 -38.70 -23.08 -49.46
C VAL A 263 -39.74 -24.11 -49.02
N GLY A 264 -40.80 -23.67 -48.34
CA GLY A 264 -41.78 -24.57 -47.71
C GLY A 264 -41.17 -25.32 -46.52
N ASP A 265 -41.51 -26.61 -46.38
CA ASP A 265 -41.03 -27.49 -45.30
C ASP A 265 -39.74 -28.25 -45.68
N THR A 266 -38.96 -27.70 -46.61
CA THR A 266 -37.74 -28.33 -47.13
C THR A 266 -36.56 -27.36 -47.08
N LEU A 267 -35.45 -27.81 -46.48
CA LEU A 267 -34.17 -27.11 -46.47
C LEU A 267 -33.33 -27.57 -47.66
N PHE A 268 -32.95 -26.65 -48.54
CA PHE A 268 -32.06 -26.89 -49.68
C PHE A 268 -30.65 -26.40 -49.39
N ILE A 269 -29.67 -27.16 -49.89
CA ILE A 269 -28.27 -26.76 -49.99
C ILE A 269 -27.92 -26.68 -51.48
N SER A 270 -27.14 -25.69 -51.93
CA SER A 270 -26.89 -25.47 -53.35
C SER A 270 -26.26 -26.71 -53.98
N ASN A 271 -26.95 -27.29 -54.97
CA ASN A 271 -26.67 -28.57 -55.64
C ASN A 271 -26.87 -29.85 -54.80
N GLY A 272 -27.39 -29.76 -53.58
CA GLY A 272 -27.82 -30.89 -52.76
C GLY A 272 -29.33 -31.18 -52.86
N ASN A 273 -29.75 -32.39 -52.44
CA ASN A 273 -31.16 -32.70 -52.28
C ASN A 273 -31.77 -31.85 -51.16
N GLY A 274 -33.00 -31.37 -51.38
CA GLY A 274 -33.78 -30.75 -50.32
C GLY A 274 -34.06 -31.78 -49.22
N VAL A 275 -33.69 -31.47 -47.98
CA VAL A 275 -34.10 -32.24 -46.81
C VAL A 275 -35.50 -31.79 -46.45
N PHE A 276 -36.48 -32.61 -46.82
CA PHE A 276 -37.85 -32.43 -46.42
C PHE A 276 -37.94 -32.71 -44.91
N ILE A 277 -38.37 -31.73 -44.13
CA ILE A 277 -38.64 -31.90 -42.71
C ILE A 277 -40.13 -32.17 -42.58
N GLU A 278 -40.55 -33.41 -42.84
CA GLU A 278 -41.89 -33.89 -42.48
C GLU A 278 -41.74 -34.99 -41.45
N ASP A 279 -42.26 -34.70 -40.26
CA ASP A 279 -42.98 -35.71 -39.53
C ASP A 279 -44.47 -35.42 -39.76
N GLN A 280 -45.19 -36.46 -40.20
CA GLN A 280 -46.65 -36.59 -40.28
C GLN A 280 -47.38 -36.07 -41.53
N VAL A 281 -47.40 -36.85 -42.62
CA VAL A 281 -48.62 -36.98 -43.45
C VAL A 281 -48.72 -38.33 -44.16
N ASN A 282 -49.70 -39.13 -43.71
CA ASN A 282 -50.68 -39.88 -44.50
C ASN A 282 -50.24 -40.28 -45.91
N ASP A 283 -49.48 -41.37 -46.02
CA ASP A 283 -49.25 -42.06 -47.28
C ASP A 283 -50.47 -42.91 -47.63
N ALA A 284 -51.12 -42.57 -48.74
CA ALA A 284 -52.27 -43.30 -49.27
C ALA A 284 -51.84 -44.63 -49.93
N ASP A 285 -51.03 -45.43 -49.25
CA ASP A 285 -50.83 -46.83 -49.55
C ASP A 285 -51.53 -47.69 -48.48
N SER A 286 -51.75 -48.97 -48.76
CA SER A 286 -52.55 -49.85 -47.89
C SER A 286 -51.66 -50.80 -47.08
N ASP A 287 -50.46 -50.35 -46.69
CA ASP A 287 -49.54 -51.12 -45.86
C ASP A 287 -49.77 -50.84 -44.37
N VAL A 288 -50.12 -51.89 -43.62
CA VAL A 288 -50.60 -51.81 -42.23
C VAL A 288 -49.47 -51.76 -41.20
N SER A 289 -48.22 -51.61 -41.60
CA SER A 289 -47.04 -51.79 -40.73
C SER A 289 -46.31 -50.50 -40.34
N ASN A 290 -46.73 -49.34 -40.86
CA ASN A 290 -46.12 -48.03 -40.61
C ASN A 290 -47.10 -46.89 -40.26
N GLU A 291 -48.39 -47.19 -40.05
CA GLU A 291 -49.39 -46.20 -39.60
C GLU A 291 -49.53 -46.15 -38.07
N LEU A 292 -49.81 -44.96 -37.52
CA LEU A 292 -50.17 -44.78 -36.11
C LEU A 292 -51.59 -45.34 -35.87
N GLN A 293 -51.75 -46.34 -34.99
CA GLN A 293 -53.04 -47.02 -34.78
C GLN A 293 -53.82 -46.46 -33.57
N ASP A 294 -55.08 -46.04 -33.81
CA ASP A 294 -56.06 -45.67 -32.80
C ASP A 294 -56.72 -46.93 -32.17
N LEU A 295 -56.85 -46.92 -30.85
CA LEU A 295 -57.51 -47.97 -30.06
C LEU A 295 -58.90 -47.50 -29.61
N SER A 296 -59.95 -48.23 -29.99
CA SER A 296 -61.31 -47.97 -29.53
C SER A 296 -62.04 -49.25 -29.12
N MET A 297 -62.90 -49.17 -28.10
CA MET A 297 -63.72 -50.28 -27.64
C MET A 297 -65.19 -50.06 -27.98
N VAL A 298 -65.83 -51.10 -28.53
CA VAL A 298 -67.27 -51.16 -28.75
C VAL A 298 -67.75 -52.54 -28.31
N GLY A 299 -68.44 -52.63 -27.16
CA GLY A 299 -68.83 -53.89 -26.54
C GLY A 299 -67.61 -54.72 -26.09
N ASP A 300 -67.67 -56.04 -26.25
CA ASP A 300 -66.62 -56.99 -25.82
C ASP A 300 -65.50 -57.18 -26.87
N THR A 301 -65.39 -56.24 -27.80
CA THR A 301 -64.40 -56.28 -28.88
C THR A 301 -63.53 -55.03 -28.86
N LEU A 302 -62.21 -55.24 -28.79
CA LEU A 302 -61.20 -54.20 -28.93
C LEU A 302 -60.84 -54.05 -30.41
N PHE A 303 -61.02 -52.84 -30.94
CA PHE A 303 -60.67 -52.48 -32.32
C PHE A 303 -59.37 -51.67 -32.36
N ILE A 304 -58.50 -52.07 -33.28
CA ILE A 304 -57.23 -51.41 -33.59
C ILE A 304 -57.36 -50.87 -35.03
N SER A 305 -57.17 -49.57 -35.25
CA SER A 305 -57.32 -48.99 -36.60
C SER A 305 -56.31 -49.62 -37.56
N ASN A 306 -56.81 -50.24 -38.62
CA ASN A 306 -56.06 -51.02 -39.63
C ASN A 306 -55.39 -52.32 -39.12
N GLY A 307 -55.84 -52.84 -37.96
CA GLY A 307 -55.45 -54.16 -37.42
C GLY A 307 -56.62 -55.12 -37.20
N ASN A 308 -56.31 -56.32 -36.70
CA ASN A 308 -57.31 -57.32 -36.30
C ASN A 308 -58.11 -56.84 -35.07
N SER A 309 -59.41 -57.09 -35.07
CA SER A 309 -60.25 -56.98 -33.87
C SER A 309 -60.00 -58.18 -32.95
N VAL A 310 -59.77 -57.94 -31.66
CA VAL A 310 -59.76 -59.00 -30.65
C VAL A 310 -61.15 -59.05 -30.03
N VAL A 311 -61.93 -60.06 -30.41
CA VAL A 311 -63.16 -60.43 -29.69
C VAL A 311 -62.72 -61.22 -28.46
N ILE A 312 -63.07 -60.76 -27.28
CA ILE A 312 -62.93 -61.58 -26.07
C ILE A 312 -64.16 -62.50 -26.06
N GLU A 313 -64.13 -63.53 -26.92
CA GLU A 313 -65.19 -64.53 -26.99
C GLU A 313 -64.81 -65.76 -26.15
N ASP A 314 -65.63 -65.96 -25.14
CA ASP A 314 -65.83 -67.17 -24.37
C ASP A 314 -66.20 -68.32 -25.33
N LEU A 315 -65.34 -69.34 -25.43
CA LEU A 315 -65.61 -70.56 -26.19
C LEU A 315 -65.03 -71.75 -25.43
N VAL A 316 -65.89 -72.55 -24.81
CA VAL A 316 -66.31 -73.80 -25.47
C VAL A 316 -67.62 -74.32 -24.86
N ASP A 317 -68.69 -74.18 -25.65
CA ASP A 317 -69.77 -75.17 -25.80
C ASP A 317 -69.19 -76.30 -26.66
N ASP A 318 -68.74 -77.39 -26.03
CA ASP A 318 -68.32 -78.58 -26.74
C ASP A 318 -69.54 -79.46 -27.03
N ALA A 319 -69.71 -79.81 -28.31
CA ALA A 319 -70.82 -80.60 -28.81
C ALA A 319 -70.72 -82.09 -28.38
N ASP A 320 -70.82 -82.35 -27.08
CA ASP A 320 -70.88 -83.66 -26.45
C ASP A 320 -72.17 -83.74 -25.59
N SER A 321 -72.92 -84.83 -25.73
CA SER A 321 -74.22 -85.00 -25.07
C SER A 321 -74.11 -85.62 -23.66
N SER A 322 -73.17 -85.13 -22.83
CA SER A 322 -72.96 -85.61 -21.46
C SER A 322 -73.33 -84.53 -20.42
N PRO A 323 -74.31 -84.79 -19.53
CA PRO A 323 -75.00 -83.76 -18.73
C PRO A 323 -74.24 -83.28 -17.48
N ASN A 324 -72.91 -83.28 -17.50
CA ASN A 324 -72.11 -83.05 -16.29
C ASN A 324 -71.24 -81.79 -16.36
N ASN A 325 -71.30 -81.01 -17.46
CA ASN A 325 -70.43 -79.83 -17.64
C ASN A 325 -71.07 -78.66 -18.42
N GLU A 326 -72.41 -78.54 -18.41
CA GLU A 326 -73.12 -77.41 -19.04
C GLU A 326 -73.76 -76.51 -17.96
N ILE A 327 -73.59 -75.18 -18.08
CA ILE A 327 -74.23 -74.19 -17.20
C ILE A 327 -75.66 -73.94 -17.71
N GLN A 328 -76.66 -74.28 -16.90
CA GLN A 328 -78.08 -74.21 -17.25
C GLN A 328 -78.70 -72.82 -16.98
N PHE A 329 -79.49 -72.33 -17.93
CA PHE A 329 -80.25 -71.09 -17.81
C PHE A 329 -81.67 -71.34 -17.29
N LEU A 330 -82.07 -70.60 -16.23
CA LEU A 330 -83.45 -70.56 -15.73
C LEU A 330 -84.22 -69.44 -16.44
N THR A 331 -85.36 -69.77 -17.03
CA THR A 331 -86.28 -68.76 -17.60
C THR A 331 -87.65 -68.90 -16.96
N ALA A 332 -88.22 -67.78 -16.50
CA ALA A 332 -89.54 -67.73 -15.90
C ALA A 332 -90.57 -67.20 -16.91
N GLU A 333 -91.69 -67.92 -17.08
CA GLU A 333 -92.88 -67.45 -17.79
C GLU A 333 -94.11 -67.70 -16.91
N GLY A 334 -94.71 -66.63 -16.38
CA GLY A 334 -95.84 -66.70 -15.47
C GLY A 334 -95.50 -67.40 -14.14
N ASP A 335 -96.46 -68.16 -13.59
CA ASP A 335 -96.32 -68.87 -12.30
C ASP A 335 -95.58 -70.21 -12.45
N SER A 336 -94.63 -70.30 -13.38
CA SER A 336 -93.83 -71.51 -13.61
C SER A 336 -92.40 -71.17 -14.05
N ILE A 337 -91.44 -71.88 -13.47
CA ILE A 337 -90.01 -71.77 -13.81
C ILE A 337 -89.61 -73.01 -14.61
N TYR A 338 -88.98 -72.80 -15.76
CA TYR A 338 -88.49 -73.85 -16.65
C TYR A 338 -86.96 -73.98 -16.58
N ILE A 339 -86.48 -75.22 -16.60
CA ILE A 339 -85.06 -75.57 -16.71
C ILE A 339 -84.87 -76.40 -17.98
N THR A 340 -83.90 -76.03 -18.82
CA THR A 340 -83.62 -76.70 -20.09
C THR A 340 -83.33 -78.19 -19.86
N ASN A 341 -84.15 -79.07 -20.48
CA ASN A 341 -84.17 -80.55 -20.31
C ASN A 341 -84.66 -81.11 -18.95
N GLY A 342 -85.50 -80.39 -18.20
CA GLY A 342 -86.14 -80.86 -16.96
C GLY A 342 -87.68 -80.76 -16.92
N ASN A 343 -88.26 -81.27 -15.83
CA ASN A 343 -89.69 -81.11 -15.47
C ASN A 343 -89.98 -79.67 -15.03
N PHE A 344 -91.22 -79.23 -15.23
CA PHE A 344 -91.72 -77.93 -14.78
C PHE A 344 -92.16 -77.97 -13.30
N ILE A 345 -91.95 -76.86 -12.57
CA ILE A 345 -92.50 -76.62 -11.23
C ILE A 345 -93.50 -75.46 -11.34
N VAL A 346 -94.75 -75.73 -10.95
CA VAL A 346 -95.80 -74.72 -10.73
C VAL A 346 -95.77 -74.33 -9.27
N ILE A 347 -95.74 -73.02 -9.00
CA ILE A 347 -95.81 -72.47 -7.65
C ILE A 347 -97.29 -72.24 -7.33
N ASP A 348 -97.80 -72.91 -6.30
CA ASP A 348 -99.11 -72.65 -5.71
C ASP A 348 -98.93 -72.67 -4.19
N ASP A 349 -99.10 -71.51 -3.56
CA ASP A 349 -99.76 -71.43 -2.26
C ASP A 349 -100.33 -70.01 -2.08
N ASP A 350 -101.46 -69.77 -2.74
CA ASP A 350 -102.46 -68.83 -2.25
C ASP A 350 -103.07 -69.43 -0.96
N VAL A 351 -102.70 -68.89 0.21
CA VAL A 351 -103.58 -68.98 1.39
C VAL A 351 -103.74 -67.62 2.02
N ASP A 352 -104.79 -66.97 1.55
CA ASP A 352 -105.54 -65.85 2.14
C ASP A 352 -105.99 -66.23 3.57
N ASP A 353 -105.37 -65.66 4.61
CA ASP A 353 -105.95 -65.63 5.95
C ASP A 353 -106.79 -64.34 6.11
N ALA A 354 -108.07 -64.50 5.83
CA ALA A 354 -109.08 -63.45 5.85
C ALA A 354 -109.40 -62.92 7.26
N ASP A 355 -108.45 -62.26 7.93
CA ASP A 355 -108.75 -61.27 8.96
C ASP A 355 -107.96 -59.97 8.76
N SER A 356 -108.62 -58.83 8.99
CA SER A 356 -108.06 -57.49 8.74
C SER A 356 -107.53 -56.89 10.05
N ASP A 357 -106.58 -57.58 10.71
CA ASP A 357 -105.90 -57.07 11.90
C ASP A 357 -104.47 -56.55 11.59
N PRO A 358 -104.26 -55.22 11.58
CA PRO A 358 -102.98 -54.61 11.18
C PRO A 358 -101.84 -54.76 12.20
N LEU A 359 -102.04 -55.47 13.32
CA LEU A 359 -101.02 -55.65 14.37
C LEU A 359 -100.27 -56.99 14.29
N ASN A 360 -100.63 -57.89 13.38
CA ASN A 360 -99.97 -59.20 13.28
C ASN A 360 -99.60 -59.63 11.86
N GLU A 361 -99.57 -58.67 10.93
CA GLU A 361 -99.04 -58.83 9.57
C GLU A 361 -97.52 -58.58 9.57
N LEU A 362 -96.76 -59.42 8.87
CA LEU A 362 -95.35 -59.16 8.53
C LEU A 362 -95.29 -57.91 7.64
N GLN A 363 -94.93 -56.76 8.21
CA GLN A 363 -94.77 -55.52 7.46
C GLN A 363 -93.42 -55.51 6.73
N GLU A 364 -93.48 -55.70 5.41
CA GLU A 364 -92.32 -55.57 4.53
C GLU A 364 -91.98 -54.08 4.31
N ILE A 365 -90.71 -53.73 4.48
CA ILE A 365 -90.16 -52.42 4.11
C ILE A 365 -89.81 -52.48 2.62
N PHE A 366 -90.49 -51.66 1.82
CA PHE A 366 -90.17 -51.47 0.41
C PHE A 366 -89.30 -50.22 0.24
N ILE A 367 -88.18 -50.38 -0.45
CA ILE A 367 -87.36 -49.28 -0.95
C ILE A 367 -87.55 -49.26 -2.46
N ALA A 368 -88.24 -48.24 -2.97
CA ALA A 368 -88.44 -48.03 -4.40
C ALA A 368 -87.90 -46.64 -4.76
N GLY A 369 -86.75 -46.63 -5.45
CA GLY A 369 -85.99 -45.42 -5.71
C GLY A 369 -85.57 -44.72 -4.41
N ASN A 370 -85.85 -43.43 -4.33
CA ASN A 370 -85.55 -42.60 -3.17
C ASN A 370 -86.71 -42.56 -2.18
N SER A 371 -87.56 -43.59 -2.08
CA SER A 371 -88.65 -43.59 -1.09
C SER A 371 -88.70 -44.88 -0.29
N ILE A 372 -88.90 -44.73 1.03
CA ILE A 372 -89.15 -45.83 1.96
C ILE A 372 -90.65 -45.86 2.27
N SER A 373 -91.29 -47.01 2.08
CA SER A 373 -92.68 -47.25 2.48
C SER A 373 -92.83 -48.62 3.14
N LEU A 374 -93.73 -48.72 4.12
CA LEU A 374 -94.15 -49.99 4.72
C LEU A 374 -95.36 -50.53 3.96
N SER A 375 -95.48 -51.85 3.84
CA SER A 375 -96.49 -52.55 3.02
C SER A 375 -97.95 -52.09 3.22
N ASN A 376 -98.30 -51.45 4.34
CA ASN A 376 -99.66 -50.91 4.60
C ASN A 376 -99.69 -49.46 5.15
N ALA A 377 -98.69 -48.62 4.84
CA ALA A 377 -98.68 -47.20 5.20
C ALA A 377 -99.00 -46.28 4.00
N ASN A 378 -100.06 -45.46 4.10
CA ASN A 378 -100.52 -44.54 3.04
C ASN A 378 -99.63 -43.29 2.81
N THR A 379 -98.39 -43.30 3.30
CA THR A 379 -97.43 -42.21 3.10
C THR A 379 -96.03 -42.79 2.95
N ALA A 380 -95.49 -42.76 1.74
CA ALA A 380 -94.08 -43.02 1.46
C ALA A 380 -93.23 -41.85 1.99
N VAL A 381 -92.12 -42.17 2.67
CA VAL A 381 -91.12 -41.17 3.08
C VAL A 381 -90.21 -40.95 1.89
N ASP A 382 -90.33 -39.78 1.26
CA ASP A 382 -89.45 -39.35 0.19
C ASP A 382 -88.08 -38.95 0.74
N LEU A 383 -87.07 -39.75 0.42
CA LEU A 383 -85.65 -39.55 0.68
C LEU A 383 -84.97 -38.73 -0.43
N SER A 384 -85.67 -38.34 -1.50
CA SER A 384 -85.15 -37.48 -2.57
C SER A 384 -84.54 -36.16 -2.09
N PRO A 385 -85.06 -35.51 -1.01
CA PRO A 385 -84.42 -34.32 -0.42
C PRO A 385 -83.11 -34.60 0.34
N PHE A 386 -82.78 -35.87 0.59
CA PHE A 386 -81.63 -36.31 1.42
C PHE A 386 -80.62 -37.16 0.63
N LEU A 387 -80.82 -37.34 -0.67
CA LEU A 387 -79.95 -38.06 -1.61
C LEU A 387 -79.24 -37.08 -2.57
N ASP A 388 -78.65 -36.03 -2.00
CA ASP A 388 -77.53 -35.36 -2.64
C ASP A 388 -76.28 -36.21 -2.40
N ASN A 389 -75.92 -36.97 -3.44
CA ASN A 389 -74.57 -37.48 -3.62
C ASN A 389 -74.23 -37.52 -5.13
N THR A 390 -74.79 -36.58 -5.91
CA THR A 390 -74.41 -36.35 -7.32
C THR A 390 -73.30 -35.31 -7.43
N ASP A 391 -72.33 -35.39 -6.54
CA ASP A 391 -71.21 -34.45 -6.51
C ASP A 391 -69.90 -35.22 -6.35
N SER A 392 -69.68 -36.27 -7.16
CA SER A 392 -68.31 -36.52 -7.65
C SER A 392 -67.96 -35.42 -8.65
N GLN A 393 -67.95 -34.18 -8.16
CA GLN A 393 -67.48 -33.02 -8.87
C GLN A 393 -65.98 -33.01 -8.71
N ASN A 394 -65.27 -33.37 -9.77
CA ASN A 394 -63.84 -33.10 -9.81
C ASN A 394 -63.67 -31.59 -9.86
N LEU A 395 -63.30 -30.99 -8.73
CA LEU A 395 -62.85 -29.61 -8.66
C LEU A 395 -61.48 -29.55 -9.31
N SER A 396 -61.41 -28.90 -10.47
CA SER A 396 -60.14 -28.61 -11.14
C SER A 396 -59.93 -27.11 -11.19
N ILE A 397 -58.71 -26.68 -10.91
CA ILE A 397 -58.30 -25.29 -11.04
C ILE A 397 -57.49 -25.19 -12.32
N SER A 398 -57.89 -24.29 -13.21
CA SER A 398 -57.11 -23.93 -14.39
C SER A 398 -57.14 -22.41 -14.54
N ASN A 399 -55.95 -21.80 -14.57
CA ASN A 399 -55.75 -20.36 -14.49
C ASN A 399 -56.50 -19.76 -13.28
N ASP A 400 -57.45 -18.86 -13.56
CA ASP A 400 -58.25 -18.10 -12.61
C ASP A 400 -59.69 -18.61 -12.52
N SER A 401 -59.95 -19.87 -12.87
CA SER A 401 -61.32 -20.43 -12.82
C SER A 401 -61.33 -21.78 -12.11
N LEU A 402 -62.26 -21.90 -11.17
CA LEU A 402 -62.59 -23.16 -10.52
C LEU A 402 -63.68 -23.84 -11.35
N PHE A 403 -63.34 -24.98 -11.92
CA PHE A 403 -64.25 -25.78 -12.73
C PHE A 403 -64.82 -26.91 -11.89
N ILE A 404 -66.15 -26.97 -11.91
CA ILE A 404 -66.94 -28.07 -11.39
C ILE A 404 -67.31 -28.94 -12.59
N SER A 405 -66.99 -30.24 -12.57
CA SER A 405 -67.25 -31.12 -13.71
C SER A 405 -68.74 -31.12 -14.09
N GLY A 406 -69.06 -30.67 -15.31
CA GLY A 406 -70.43 -30.54 -15.81
C GLY A 406 -71.17 -29.24 -15.41
N GLY A 407 -70.51 -28.33 -14.70
CA GLY A 407 -71.09 -27.06 -14.22
C GLY A 407 -70.49 -25.80 -14.88
N ASN A 408 -70.96 -24.64 -14.41
CA ASN A 408 -70.42 -23.33 -14.81
C ASN A 408 -69.04 -23.10 -14.19
N ALA A 409 -68.15 -22.43 -14.92
CA ALA A 409 -66.88 -21.96 -14.39
C ALA A 409 -67.14 -20.85 -13.37
N LEU A 410 -66.62 -21.00 -12.14
CA LEU A 410 -66.57 -19.91 -11.17
C LEU A 410 -65.28 -19.12 -11.41
N ASP A 411 -65.42 -17.86 -11.83
CA ASP A 411 -64.30 -16.93 -11.93
C ASP A 411 -63.75 -16.65 -10.53
N ILE A 412 -62.55 -17.14 -10.27
CA ILE A 412 -61.77 -16.90 -9.05
C ILE A 412 -60.62 -15.93 -9.32
N SER A 413 -60.62 -15.17 -10.42
CA SER A 413 -59.61 -14.13 -10.71
C SER A 413 -59.49 -13.11 -9.59
N SER A 414 -60.58 -12.83 -8.87
CA SER A 414 -60.55 -11.98 -7.65
C SER A 414 -59.74 -12.57 -6.49
N PHE A 415 -59.39 -13.86 -6.55
CA PHE A 415 -58.59 -14.60 -5.58
C PHE A 415 -57.22 -15.05 -6.14
N GLY A 416 -56.97 -14.95 -7.46
CA GLY A 416 -55.90 -15.65 -8.18
C GLY A 416 -54.76 -14.81 -8.78
N GLY A 417 -54.81 -13.48 -8.73
CA GLY A 417 -53.67 -12.66 -9.18
C GLY A 417 -52.51 -12.71 -8.20
N GLY A 418 -51.53 -13.59 -8.41
CA GLY A 418 -50.27 -13.53 -7.68
C GLY A 418 -49.64 -12.15 -7.86
N GLN A 419 -49.22 -11.49 -6.77
CA GLN A 419 -48.50 -10.21 -6.85
C GLN A 419 -47.23 -10.29 -7.72
N PHE A 420 -46.76 -11.52 -7.97
CA PHE A 420 -45.65 -11.86 -8.82
C PHE A 420 -46.08 -12.84 -9.90
N GLU A 421 -45.84 -12.50 -11.15
CA GLU A 421 -46.14 -13.31 -12.32
C GLU A 421 -44.84 -13.69 -13.03
N ALA A 422 -44.75 -14.90 -13.56
CA ALA A 422 -43.61 -15.31 -14.37
C ALA A 422 -43.84 -14.92 -15.84
N SER A 423 -42.94 -14.11 -16.39
CA SER A 423 -42.85 -13.80 -17.81
C SER A 423 -41.55 -14.39 -18.36
N GLY A 424 -41.62 -15.61 -18.88
CA GLY A 424 -40.44 -16.38 -19.27
C GLY A 424 -39.56 -16.69 -18.06
N SER A 425 -38.29 -16.28 -18.09
CA SER A 425 -37.35 -16.43 -16.97
C SER A 425 -37.37 -15.28 -15.95
N THR A 426 -38.25 -14.28 -16.13
CA THR A 426 -38.33 -13.08 -15.27
C THR A 426 -39.59 -13.10 -14.41
N VAL A 427 -39.46 -12.82 -13.12
CA VAL A 427 -40.61 -12.60 -12.22
C VAL A 427 -40.94 -11.11 -12.20
N ILE A 428 -42.15 -10.74 -12.61
CA ILE A 428 -42.64 -9.37 -12.69
C ILE A 428 -43.73 -9.11 -11.65
N ASN A 429 -43.92 -7.86 -11.24
CA ASN A 429 -45.06 -7.47 -10.40
C ASN A 429 -46.30 -7.32 -11.29
N GLY A 430 -47.34 -8.14 -11.10
CA GLY A 430 -48.52 -8.21 -11.97
C GLY A 430 -49.43 -6.96 -11.99
N GLY A 431 -49.04 -5.87 -11.31
CA GLY A 431 -49.77 -4.59 -11.31
C GLY A 431 -49.30 -3.57 -12.37
N ASP A 432 -49.75 -2.32 -12.28
CA ASP A 432 -49.38 -1.23 -13.21
C ASP A 432 -47.86 -0.95 -13.21
N HIS A 433 -47.19 -1.32 -14.30
CA HIS A 433 -45.76 -1.14 -14.46
C HIS A 433 -45.33 0.33 -14.57
N ALA A 434 -46.22 1.28 -14.86
CA ALA A 434 -45.87 2.70 -15.00
C ALA A 434 -45.81 3.41 -13.64
N THR A 435 -46.70 3.05 -12.71
CA THR A 435 -46.87 3.80 -11.46
C THR A 435 -46.70 2.98 -10.19
N ASN A 436 -46.55 1.66 -10.26
CA ASN A 436 -46.43 0.87 -9.04
C ASN A 436 -45.01 0.94 -8.46
N ASP A 437 -44.96 1.34 -7.19
CA ASP A 437 -43.77 1.21 -6.36
C ASP A 437 -43.63 -0.24 -5.87
N PHE A 438 -42.40 -0.69 -5.70
CA PHE A 438 -42.10 -2.03 -5.20
C PHE A 438 -41.75 -1.95 -3.71
N VAL A 439 -42.46 -2.65 -2.83
CA VAL A 439 -42.22 -2.64 -1.39
C VAL A 439 -42.30 -4.06 -0.83
N PHE A 440 -41.29 -4.48 -0.07
CA PHE A 440 -41.27 -5.71 0.70
C PHE A 440 -41.19 -5.39 2.21
N GLY A 441 -41.90 -6.17 3.02
CA GLY A 441 -41.91 -6.02 4.49
C GLY A 441 -42.92 -5.00 5.05
N ALA A 442 -43.66 -4.28 4.20
CA ALA A 442 -44.77 -3.42 4.63
C ALA A 442 -45.76 -3.15 3.48
N PRO A 443 -47.04 -2.84 3.76
CA PRO A 443 -48.05 -2.59 2.74
C PRO A 443 -47.94 -1.20 2.08
N THR A 444 -47.11 -0.30 2.61
CA THR A 444 -46.96 1.07 2.11
C THR A 444 -45.53 1.56 2.25
N LEU A 445 -45.15 2.52 1.39
CA LEU A 445 -43.87 3.24 1.48
C LEU A 445 -43.78 3.98 2.82
N SER A 446 -44.71 4.91 3.07
CA SER A 446 -44.84 5.65 4.33
C SER A 446 -45.19 4.75 5.51
N GLN A 447 -44.76 5.09 6.72
CA GLN A 447 -45.08 4.30 7.91
C GLN A 447 -46.59 4.37 8.23
N ASN A 448 -47.29 3.23 8.14
CA ASN A 448 -48.61 3.01 8.73
C ASN A 448 -48.55 1.77 9.64
N GLY A 449 -48.33 2.00 10.94
CA GLY A 449 -48.57 1.04 12.03
C GLY A 449 -47.48 -0.01 12.32
N THR A 450 -47.34 -0.37 13.60
CA THR A 450 -46.61 -1.52 14.21
C THR A 450 -45.08 -1.65 14.01
N SER A 451 -44.39 -2.22 15.03
CA SER A 451 -42.94 -2.49 15.02
C SER A 451 -42.50 -3.51 13.96
N SER A 452 -43.44 -4.23 13.35
CA SER A 452 -43.21 -5.18 12.25
C SER A 452 -42.75 -4.50 10.95
N HIS A 453 -42.93 -3.18 10.79
CA HIS A 453 -42.58 -2.46 9.57
C HIS A 453 -41.24 -1.70 9.64
N PHE A 454 -40.40 -2.02 10.62
CA PHE A 454 -39.08 -1.39 10.74
C PHE A 454 -38.09 -1.88 9.71
N ALA A 455 -38.13 -3.17 9.34
CA ALA A 455 -37.35 -3.74 8.25
C ALA A 455 -38.13 -3.64 6.92
N LYS A 456 -37.58 -2.96 5.91
CA LYS A 456 -38.19 -2.87 4.58
C LYS A 456 -37.14 -2.89 3.48
N MET A 457 -37.57 -3.31 2.30
CA MET A 457 -36.88 -3.04 1.03
C MET A 457 -37.89 -2.40 0.10
N PHE A 458 -37.54 -1.29 -0.56
CA PHE A 458 -38.42 -0.68 -1.54
C PHE A 458 -37.68 -0.04 -2.71
N PHE A 459 -38.38 0.07 -3.83
CA PHE A 459 -38.00 0.82 -5.01
C PHE A 459 -39.16 1.75 -5.41
N ASP A 460 -38.99 3.06 -5.21
CA ASP A 460 -39.96 4.09 -5.58
C ASP A 460 -39.80 4.40 -7.06
N LYS A 461 -40.48 3.62 -7.90
CA LYS A 461 -40.43 3.75 -9.36
C LYS A 461 -41.26 4.94 -9.83
N SER A 462 -42.39 5.19 -9.17
CA SER A 462 -43.43 6.11 -9.63
C SER A 462 -42.97 7.57 -9.62
N LYS A 463 -42.07 7.95 -8.70
CA LYS A 463 -41.64 9.34 -8.53
C LYS A 463 -40.15 9.54 -8.61
N LYS A 464 -39.35 8.60 -8.11
CA LYS A 464 -37.92 8.86 -7.84
C LYS A 464 -36.95 7.93 -8.54
N GLY A 465 -37.33 6.72 -8.93
CA GLY A 465 -36.39 5.68 -9.37
C GLY A 465 -35.34 5.34 -8.29
N ALA A 466 -35.70 5.41 -7.02
CA ALA A 466 -34.78 5.29 -5.88
C ALA A 466 -34.95 3.96 -5.15
N PHE A 467 -33.84 3.35 -4.72
CA PHE A 467 -33.84 2.08 -3.99
C PHE A 467 -33.40 2.29 -2.54
N ARG A 468 -34.15 1.71 -1.59
CA ARG A 468 -33.75 1.72 -0.18
C ARG A 468 -34.09 0.42 0.53
N THR A 469 -33.16 -0.06 1.34
CA THR A 469 -33.32 -1.28 2.13
C THR A 469 -32.74 -1.14 3.54
N GLY A 470 -33.22 -1.94 4.48
CA GLY A 470 -32.65 -2.03 5.83
C GLY A 470 -33.69 -1.80 6.92
N TYR A 471 -33.28 -1.14 8.01
CA TYR A 471 -34.05 -1.10 9.25
C TYR A 471 -34.17 0.32 9.83
N ILE A 472 -35.38 0.77 10.18
CA ILE A 472 -35.64 2.11 10.75
C ILE A 472 -36.70 2.00 11.86
N GLU A 473 -36.33 2.39 13.09
CA GLU A 473 -37.20 2.29 14.28
C GLU A 473 -38.22 3.44 14.43
N THR A 474 -38.15 4.44 13.55
CA THR A 474 -38.95 5.67 13.62
C THR A 474 -39.68 5.94 12.30
N SER A 475 -40.33 7.10 12.15
CA SER A 475 -41.06 7.54 10.94
C SER A 475 -40.18 7.83 9.72
N GLY A 476 -38.95 7.33 9.68
CA GLY A 476 -37.96 7.60 8.62
C GLY A 476 -38.17 6.86 7.30
N TRP A 477 -39.18 5.99 7.19
CA TRP A 477 -39.62 5.37 5.93
C TRP A 477 -40.51 6.29 5.08
N ASN A 478 -40.29 7.60 5.08
CA ASN A 478 -41.03 8.52 4.21
C ASN A 478 -40.28 8.76 2.89
N ALA A 479 -41.03 9.11 1.83
CA ALA A 479 -40.46 9.42 0.52
C ALA A 479 -39.44 10.57 0.61
N ASP A 480 -39.56 11.51 1.56
CA ASP A 480 -38.61 12.61 1.72
C ASP A 480 -37.24 12.18 2.27
N SER A 481 -37.10 10.94 2.73
CA SER A 481 -35.82 10.38 3.18
C SER A 481 -34.96 9.78 2.06
N ILE A 482 -35.41 9.89 0.81
CA ILE A 482 -34.70 9.48 -0.40
C ILE A 482 -34.77 10.57 -1.48
N GLY A 483 -33.70 10.75 -2.25
CA GLY A 483 -33.64 11.63 -3.42
C GLY A 483 -33.94 10.87 -4.71
N THR A 484 -34.12 11.59 -5.82
CA THR A 484 -34.28 10.99 -7.16
C THR A 484 -33.04 10.17 -7.53
N SER A 485 -33.25 8.97 -8.06
CA SER A 485 -32.21 8.00 -8.45
C SER A 485 -31.17 7.73 -7.35
N SER A 486 -31.61 7.73 -6.09
CA SER A 486 -30.75 7.51 -4.93
C SER A 486 -30.69 6.03 -4.49
N LEU A 487 -29.65 5.69 -3.72
CA LEU A 487 -29.43 4.36 -3.15
C LEU A 487 -29.18 4.45 -1.64
N ALA A 488 -29.97 3.77 -0.80
CA ALA A 488 -29.73 3.73 0.63
C ALA A 488 -29.82 2.31 1.22
N ALA A 489 -28.85 1.88 2.02
CA ALA A 489 -28.95 0.60 2.72
C ALA A 489 -28.36 0.58 4.14
N GLY A 490 -29.09 -0.01 5.09
CA GLY A 490 -28.60 -0.25 6.45
C GLY A 490 -29.57 0.24 7.54
N TYR A 491 -29.03 0.63 8.69
CA TYR A 491 -29.83 1.06 9.84
C TYR A 491 -30.03 2.58 9.80
N ASN A 492 -31.27 3.06 9.71
CA ASN A 492 -31.62 4.49 9.75
C ASN A 492 -30.87 5.38 8.74
N THR A 493 -30.52 4.84 7.56
CA THR A 493 -29.78 5.56 6.51
C THR A 493 -30.68 6.50 5.71
N LYS A 494 -30.17 7.63 5.21
CA LYS A 494 -30.93 8.62 4.43
C LYS A 494 -30.11 9.14 3.24
N ALA A 495 -30.50 8.79 2.02
CA ALA A 495 -29.89 9.32 0.80
C ALA A 495 -30.78 10.42 0.21
N LEU A 496 -30.75 11.62 0.80
CA LEU A 496 -31.71 12.71 0.53
C LEU A 496 -31.46 13.43 -0.80
N GLY A 497 -30.21 13.54 -1.24
CA GLY A 497 -29.84 14.25 -2.47
C GLY A 497 -30.18 13.45 -3.73
N GLU A 498 -30.34 14.15 -4.84
CA GLU A 498 -30.46 13.50 -6.16
C GLU A 498 -29.18 12.74 -6.51
N HIS A 499 -29.29 11.53 -7.06
CA HIS A 499 -28.17 10.63 -7.35
C HIS A 499 -27.29 10.28 -6.14
N SER A 500 -27.78 10.48 -4.92
CA SER A 500 -26.99 10.26 -3.70
C SER A 500 -26.99 8.81 -3.24
N THR A 501 -25.97 8.43 -2.47
CA THR A 501 -25.80 7.07 -1.96
C THR A 501 -25.46 7.07 -0.46
N ALA A 502 -26.20 6.30 0.34
CA ALA A 502 -26.00 6.20 1.80
C ALA A 502 -25.97 4.75 2.32
N PHE A 503 -24.88 4.33 2.95
CA PHE A 503 -24.70 2.98 3.49
C PHE A 503 -24.25 2.97 4.96
N GLY A 504 -24.79 2.04 5.76
CA GLY A 504 -24.33 1.79 7.13
C GLY A 504 -25.37 2.13 8.20
N ARG A 505 -24.93 2.68 9.34
CA ARG A 505 -25.80 3.04 10.46
C ARG A 505 -25.88 4.55 10.60
N ASP A 506 -27.08 5.12 10.59
CA ASP A 506 -27.30 6.56 10.74
C ASP A 506 -26.57 7.40 9.67
N ALA A 507 -26.21 6.81 8.52
CA ALA A 507 -25.51 7.49 7.43
C ALA A 507 -26.45 8.40 6.64
N VAL A 508 -26.03 9.64 6.38
CA VAL A 508 -26.86 10.65 5.71
C VAL A 508 -26.11 11.30 4.54
N ALA A 509 -26.56 11.06 3.32
CA ALA A 509 -26.10 11.73 2.11
C ALA A 509 -27.11 12.82 1.72
N ARG A 510 -26.83 14.10 2.05
CA ARG A 510 -27.78 15.22 1.83
C ARG A 510 -27.58 15.93 0.50
N GLY A 511 -26.35 16.05 0.04
CA GLY A 511 -26.06 16.76 -1.20
C GLY A 511 -26.37 15.93 -2.42
N ASP A 512 -26.65 16.57 -3.55
CA ASP A 512 -26.79 15.84 -4.82
C ASP A 512 -25.45 15.25 -5.23
N ASN A 513 -25.47 14.07 -5.86
CA ASN A 513 -24.30 13.27 -6.22
C ASN A 513 -23.39 12.94 -5.01
N SER A 514 -23.91 12.96 -3.78
CA SER A 514 -23.10 12.71 -2.57
C SER A 514 -23.05 11.24 -2.16
N LEU A 515 -22.00 10.86 -1.44
CA LEU A 515 -21.75 9.51 -0.96
C LEU A 515 -21.49 9.51 0.55
N ALA A 516 -22.26 8.75 1.33
CA ALA A 516 -22.09 8.62 2.78
C ALA A 516 -22.03 7.13 3.18
N ILE A 517 -20.88 6.65 3.66
CA ILE A 517 -20.71 5.23 4.05
C ILE A 517 -20.10 5.10 5.45
N GLY A 518 -20.85 4.53 6.40
CA GLY A 518 -20.34 4.24 7.73
C GLY A 518 -21.36 4.44 8.85
N ASN A 519 -20.86 4.72 10.06
CA ASN A 519 -21.69 4.93 11.25
C ASN A 519 -21.75 6.42 11.60
N GLY A 520 -22.94 7.03 11.54
CA GLY A 520 -23.16 8.44 11.87
C GLY A 520 -22.47 9.43 10.94
N VAL A 521 -22.17 9.02 9.71
CA VAL A 521 -21.48 9.86 8.70
C VAL A 521 -22.47 10.78 7.99
N GLU A 522 -22.01 11.97 7.57
CA GLU A 522 -22.87 12.95 6.90
C GLU A 522 -22.17 13.68 5.73
N ALA A 523 -22.61 13.42 4.50
CA ALA A 523 -22.17 14.11 3.29
C ALA A 523 -23.17 15.22 2.91
N LYS A 524 -22.88 16.48 3.28
CA LYS A 524 -23.83 17.61 3.16
C LYS A 524 -23.76 18.36 1.83
N GLY A 525 -22.56 18.46 1.25
CA GLY A 525 -22.34 19.26 0.06
C GLY A 525 -22.67 18.53 -1.25
N PHE A 526 -22.96 19.29 -2.30
CA PHE A 526 -22.98 18.80 -3.68
C PHE A 526 -21.68 18.05 -4.02
N SER A 527 -21.80 16.85 -4.57
CA SER A 527 -20.68 15.95 -4.90
C SER A 527 -19.70 15.72 -3.74
N SER A 528 -20.19 15.73 -2.50
CA SER A 528 -19.36 15.48 -1.31
C SER A 528 -19.34 14.00 -0.94
N MET A 529 -18.28 13.56 -0.25
CA MET A 529 -18.08 12.17 0.15
C MET A 529 -17.70 12.07 1.62
N ALA A 530 -18.41 11.26 2.40
CA ALA A 530 -18.13 11.00 3.81
C ALA A 530 -18.02 9.49 4.10
N PHE A 531 -16.93 9.06 4.75
CA PHE A 531 -16.68 7.66 5.09
C PHE A 531 -16.19 7.48 6.54
N GLY A 532 -16.55 6.37 7.20
CA GLY A 532 -16.00 5.98 8.50
C GLY A 532 -16.97 6.11 9.68
N PHE A 533 -16.55 6.74 10.78
CA PHE A 533 -17.36 6.91 11.99
C PHE A 533 -17.49 8.40 12.31
N GLY A 534 -18.71 8.95 12.31
CA GLY A 534 -18.94 10.35 12.66
C GLY A 534 -18.31 11.39 11.71
N SER A 535 -17.85 10.99 10.53
CA SER A 535 -17.21 11.91 9.58
C SER A 535 -18.24 12.79 8.86
N VAL A 536 -17.85 14.03 8.55
CA VAL A 536 -18.75 15.04 7.97
C VAL A 536 -18.07 15.81 6.83
N ALA A 537 -18.61 15.68 5.62
CA ALA A 537 -18.21 16.48 4.46
C ALA A 537 -19.22 17.62 4.26
N LYS A 538 -18.91 18.85 4.69
CA LYS A 538 -19.91 19.93 4.83
C LYS A 538 -20.20 20.72 3.55
N MET A 539 -19.22 20.85 2.65
CA MET A 539 -19.23 21.79 1.53
C MET A 539 -19.06 21.07 0.18
N TYR A 540 -19.16 21.81 -0.92
CA TYR A 540 -19.11 21.24 -2.27
C TYR A 540 -17.76 20.59 -2.58
N TYR A 541 -17.82 19.43 -3.24
CA TYR A 541 -16.66 18.62 -3.64
C TYR A 541 -15.72 18.23 -2.48
N SER A 542 -16.22 18.25 -1.24
CA SER A 542 -15.41 17.92 -0.07
C SER A 542 -15.42 16.42 0.24
N PHE A 543 -14.30 15.92 0.76
CA PHE A 543 -14.12 14.52 1.14
C PHE A 543 -13.72 14.42 2.62
N ALA A 544 -14.46 13.64 3.42
CA ALA A 544 -14.17 13.39 4.84
C ALA A 544 -14.16 11.88 5.14
N GLY A 545 -12.99 11.30 5.42
CA GLY A 545 -12.84 9.87 5.71
C GLY A 545 -12.15 9.60 7.05
N GLY A 546 -12.69 8.72 7.88
CA GLY A 546 -12.08 8.32 9.17
C GLY A 546 -12.97 8.61 10.38
N ASN A 547 -12.41 8.48 11.57
CA ASN A 547 -13.14 8.73 12.82
C ASN A 547 -13.22 10.25 13.09
N ASN A 548 -14.43 10.81 13.08
CA ASN A 548 -14.72 12.23 13.31
C ASN A 548 -14.00 13.21 12.35
N ALA A 549 -13.59 12.75 11.15
CA ALA A 549 -12.99 13.62 10.14
C ALA A 549 -14.00 14.67 9.64
N GLN A 550 -13.58 15.92 9.47
CA GLN A 550 -14.44 17.01 8.99
C GLN A 550 -13.80 17.79 7.85
N ALA A 551 -14.47 17.77 6.70
CA ALA A 551 -14.11 18.54 5.52
C ALA A 551 -15.06 19.74 5.41
N ASN A 552 -14.68 20.86 6.02
CA ASN A 552 -15.51 22.04 6.24
C ASN A 552 -15.43 23.08 5.11
N GLY A 553 -14.47 22.98 4.19
CA GLY A 553 -14.28 23.91 3.08
C GLY A 553 -14.65 23.33 1.71
N VAL A 554 -14.83 24.21 0.72
CA VAL A 554 -15.06 23.80 -0.67
C VAL A 554 -13.80 23.13 -1.22
N ASN A 555 -13.93 22.01 -1.94
CA ASN A 555 -12.81 21.20 -2.42
C ASN A 555 -11.85 20.72 -1.31
N SER A 556 -12.29 20.68 -0.06
CA SER A 556 -11.43 20.28 1.06
C SER A 556 -11.36 18.75 1.22
N PHE A 557 -10.21 18.24 1.65
CA PHE A 557 -9.95 16.82 1.85
C PHE A 557 -9.50 16.57 3.29
N ALA A 558 -10.27 15.81 4.06
CA ALA A 558 -9.95 15.41 5.43
C ALA A 558 -9.93 13.88 5.54
N PHE A 559 -8.81 13.29 5.95
CA PHE A 559 -8.68 11.85 6.13
C PHE A 559 -7.92 11.49 7.42
N GLY A 560 -8.51 10.70 8.31
CA GLY A 560 -7.92 10.27 9.59
C GLY A 560 -8.73 10.66 10.82
N GLU A 561 -8.28 10.21 12.00
CA GLU A 561 -8.95 10.50 13.28
C GLU A 561 -8.88 12.00 13.59
N ASN A 562 -10.04 12.66 13.77
CA ASN A 562 -10.15 14.08 14.04
C ASN A 562 -9.42 14.99 13.03
N ALA A 563 -9.33 14.57 11.75
CA ALA A 563 -8.77 15.41 10.70
C ALA A 563 -9.72 16.57 10.37
N LEU A 564 -9.24 17.82 10.42
CA LEU A 564 -10.04 19.03 10.23
C LEU A 564 -9.51 19.88 9.06
N ALA A 565 -10.17 19.78 7.90
CA ALA A 565 -9.90 20.65 6.76
C ALA A 565 -10.87 21.85 6.78
N ASN A 566 -10.46 22.97 7.40
CA ASN A 566 -11.33 24.10 7.75
C ASN A 566 -11.53 25.16 6.67
N GLY A 567 -10.69 25.17 5.63
CA GLY A 567 -10.76 26.17 4.55
C GLY A 567 -10.94 25.55 3.17
N SER A 568 -11.19 26.40 2.18
CA SER A 568 -11.28 25.96 0.79
C SER A 568 -9.94 25.40 0.30
N ASN A 569 -9.97 24.35 -0.51
CA ASN A 569 -8.80 23.60 -1.02
C ASN A 569 -7.87 23.07 0.09
N ALA A 570 -8.34 23.00 1.34
CA ALA A 570 -7.54 22.54 2.47
C ALA A 570 -7.37 21.02 2.43
N VAL A 571 -6.17 20.53 2.77
CA VAL A 571 -5.84 19.10 2.83
C VAL A 571 -5.37 18.75 4.23
N SER A 572 -6.05 17.82 4.89
CA SER A 572 -5.77 17.34 6.24
C SER A 572 -5.71 15.82 6.26
N ILE A 573 -4.54 15.23 6.45
CA ILE A 573 -4.34 13.78 6.45
C ILE A 573 -3.58 13.33 7.71
N GLY A 574 -4.20 12.49 8.54
CA GLY A 574 -3.59 11.94 9.76
C GLY A 574 -4.47 12.14 11.00
N LYS A 575 -3.90 11.83 12.17
CA LYS A 575 -4.57 11.99 13.47
C LYS A 575 -4.42 13.43 13.98
N ASN A 576 -5.52 14.03 14.44
CA ASN A 576 -5.56 15.37 15.07
C ASN A 576 -4.93 16.49 14.20
N VAL A 577 -5.14 16.44 12.90
CA VAL A 577 -4.57 17.42 11.96
C VAL A 577 -5.53 18.57 11.69
N THR A 578 -5.01 19.78 11.54
CA THR A 578 -5.81 20.94 11.13
C THR A 578 -5.18 21.67 9.97
N SER A 579 -5.94 21.94 8.92
CA SER A 579 -5.56 22.82 7.82
C SER A 579 -6.63 23.89 7.61
N THR A 580 -6.25 25.02 7.01
CA THR A 580 -7.17 26.11 6.61
C THR A 580 -7.03 26.39 5.12
N THR A 581 -7.47 27.55 4.63
CA THR A 581 -7.57 27.85 3.19
C THR A 581 -6.24 27.64 2.46
N ASP A 582 -6.26 26.86 1.39
CA ASP A 582 -5.08 26.45 0.62
C ASP A 582 -3.95 25.82 1.47
N GLY A 583 -4.27 25.38 2.68
CA GLY A 583 -3.33 24.80 3.63
C GLY A 583 -3.24 23.28 3.49
N ILE A 584 -2.07 22.73 3.76
CA ILE A 584 -1.80 21.29 3.73
C ILE A 584 -1.24 20.89 5.09
N ALA A 585 -1.91 19.96 5.78
CA ALA A 585 -1.46 19.37 7.03
C ALA A 585 -1.48 17.84 6.91
N ILE A 586 -0.32 17.20 6.95
CA ILE A 586 -0.17 15.74 6.80
C ILE A 586 0.72 15.22 7.94
N GLY A 587 0.30 14.17 8.64
CA GLY A 587 1.05 13.56 9.75
C GLY A 587 0.41 13.81 11.12
N SER A 588 0.74 13.00 12.13
CA SER A 588 0.08 13.07 13.44
C SER A 588 0.29 14.43 14.11
N ASN A 589 -0.79 15.08 14.54
CA ASN A 589 -0.82 16.41 15.15
C ASN A 589 -0.25 17.54 14.27
N ALA A 590 -0.10 17.37 12.94
CA ALA A 590 0.33 18.44 12.05
C ALA A 590 -0.69 19.60 12.00
N GLN A 591 -0.21 20.84 12.16
CA GLN A 591 -1.06 22.04 12.18
C GLN A 591 -0.64 23.05 11.11
N ALA A 592 -1.54 23.35 10.18
CA ALA A 592 -1.47 24.46 9.23
C ALA A 592 -2.66 25.45 9.42
N PRO A 593 -2.72 26.16 10.57
CA PRO A 593 -3.87 26.97 10.97
C PRO A 593 -4.03 28.29 10.20
N PHE A 594 -3.14 28.60 9.26
CA PHE A 594 -3.17 29.83 8.47
C PHE A 594 -3.16 29.54 6.96
N THR A 595 -3.61 30.52 6.18
CA THR A 595 -3.73 30.42 4.73
C THR A 595 -2.40 30.04 4.08
N SER A 596 -2.45 29.08 3.16
CA SER A 596 -1.29 28.56 2.41
C SER A 596 -0.18 27.96 3.28
N GLY A 597 -0.47 27.59 4.54
CA GLY A 597 0.49 26.90 5.40
C GLY A 597 0.70 25.44 4.99
N ILE A 598 1.93 24.93 5.05
CA ILE A 598 2.25 23.54 4.69
C ILE A 598 2.98 22.87 5.86
N SER A 599 2.27 21.99 6.57
CA SER A 599 2.79 21.24 7.71
C SER A 599 2.83 19.74 7.41
N LEU A 600 4.01 19.15 7.23
CA LEU A 600 4.19 17.75 6.84
C LEU A 600 5.06 16.99 7.84
N GLY A 601 4.52 15.96 8.49
CA GLY A 601 5.15 15.14 9.52
C GLY A 601 4.54 15.34 10.91
N THR A 602 5.18 14.81 11.94
CA THR A 602 4.58 14.70 13.28
C THR A 602 4.83 15.94 14.14
N ASN A 603 3.79 16.43 14.83
CA ASN A 603 3.83 17.58 15.74
C ASN A 603 4.39 18.87 15.11
N ASN A 604 4.27 19.03 13.80
CA ASN A 604 4.71 20.24 13.11
C ASN A 604 3.64 21.34 13.19
N THR A 605 4.09 22.59 13.19
CA THR A 605 3.19 23.76 13.18
C THR A 605 3.69 24.82 12.19
N SER A 606 2.93 25.03 11.14
CA SER A 606 3.05 26.17 10.22
C SER A 606 2.26 27.35 10.78
N ALA A 607 2.86 28.10 11.71
CA ALA A 607 2.18 29.02 12.62
C ALA A 607 1.84 30.39 12.02
N LYS A 608 2.09 30.61 10.71
CA LYS A 608 1.79 31.88 10.02
C LYS A 608 1.42 31.67 8.54
N VAL A 609 0.95 32.74 7.89
CA VAL A 609 0.56 32.74 6.48
C VAL A 609 1.74 32.34 5.59
N GLY A 610 1.51 31.36 4.70
CA GLY A 610 2.51 30.85 3.77
C GLY A 610 3.72 30.19 4.42
N SER A 611 3.67 29.90 5.72
CA SER A 611 4.76 29.23 6.45
C SER A 611 4.78 27.72 6.15
N ILE A 612 5.97 27.11 6.19
CA ILE A 612 6.19 25.71 5.81
C ILE A 612 6.98 24.99 6.92
N SER A 613 6.44 23.93 7.49
CA SER A 613 7.10 23.10 8.50
C SER A 613 7.11 21.63 8.08
N ILE A 614 8.29 21.04 7.87
CA ILE A 614 8.45 19.65 7.42
C ILE A 614 9.42 18.91 8.34
N GLY A 615 9.07 17.68 8.74
CA GLY A 615 9.88 16.84 9.63
C GLY A 615 9.15 16.48 10.92
N GLU A 616 9.76 16.69 12.08
CA GLU A 616 9.14 16.40 13.38
C GLU A 616 9.43 17.51 14.40
N ASN A 617 8.40 17.94 15.14
CA ASN A 617 8.49 19.03 16.10
C ASN A 617 9.04 20.35 15.48
N ALA A 618 8.80 20.58 14.20
CA ALA A 618 9.22 21.78 13.48
C ALA A 618 8.15 22.88 13.54
N ILE A 619 8.56 24.10 13.89
CA ILE A 619 7.70 25.28 14.01
C ILE A 619 8.17 26.37 13.04
N ALA A 620 7.38 26.62 12.01
CA ALA A 620 7.56 27.77 11.14
C ALA A 620 6.76 28.95 11.71
N GLY A 621 7.42 29.77 12.54
CA GLY A 621 6.80 30.81 13.37
C GLY A 621 6.61 32.18 12.71
N GLY A 622 7.25 32.41 11.57
CA GLY A 622 7.21 33.66 10.80
C GLY A 622 6.37 33.54 9.53
N THR A 623 5.81 34.65 9.08
CA THR A 623 5.11 34.73 7.79
C THR A 623 6.09 34.36 6.67
N ARG A 624 5.71 33.40 5.82
CA ARG A 624 6.55 32.80 4.77
C ARG A 624 7.86 32.15 5.27
N SER A 625 7.96 31.80 6.56
CA SER A 625 9.14 31.10 7.07
C SER A 625 9.09 29.60 6.77
N VAL A 626 10.23 28.93 6.81
CA VAL A 626 10.41 27.52 6.47
C VAL A 626 11.23 26.84 7.56
N ALA A 627 10.75 25.73 8.11
CA ALA A 627 11.49 24.88 9.05
C ALA A 627 11.51 23.43 8.55
N LEU A 628 12.68 22.89 8.18
CA LEU A 628 12.84 21.55 7.60
C LEU A 628 13.80 20.69 8.45
N GLY A 629 13.24 19.74 9.22
CA GLY A 629 14.02 18.81 10.04
C GLY A 629 13.40 18.50 11.40
N PHE A 630 14.24 18.26 12.40
CA PHE A 630 13.82 17.79 13.73
C PHE A 630 14.00 18.89 14.79
N ASN A 631 12.93 19.20 15.53
CA ASN A 631 12.94 20.15 16.64
C ASN A 631 13.54 21.50 16.22
N LEU A 632 12.88 22.15 15.25
CA LEU A 632 13.33 23.40 14.66
C LEU A 632 12.34 24.54 14.92
N GLN A 633 12.86 25.77 15.02
CA GLN A 633 12.06 26.98 15.13
C GLN A 633 12.57 28.04 14.15
N ALA A 634 11.69 28.47 13.23
CA ALA A 634 11.93 29.55 12.26
C ALA A 634 11.01 30.76 12.56
N PRO A 635 11.31 31.56 13.59
CA PRO A 635 10.40 32.57 14.14
C PRO A 635 10.30 33.87 13.32
N SER A 636 11.27 34.19 12.46
CA SER A 636 11.28 35.48 11.73
C SER A 636 10.60 35.40 10.35
N TYR A 637 10.09 36.54 9.87
CA TYR A 637 9.54 36.68 8.52
C TYR A 637 10.51 36.13 7.46
N GLY A 638 10.06 35.19 6.62
CA GLY A 638 10.86 34.63 5.52
C GLY A 638 12.14 33.90 5.93
N GLU A 639 12.30 33.53 7.20
CA GLU A 639 13.46 32.76 7.67
C GLU A 639 13.40 31.30 7.19
N VAL A 640 14.53 30.74 6.78
CA VAL A 640 14.66 29.31 6.46
C VAL A 640 15.57 28.64 7.47
N VAL A 641 15.08 27.60 8.14
CA VAL A 641 15.84 26.82 9.13
C VAL A 641 15.88 25.35 8.71
N LEU A 642 17.08 24.77 8.69
CA LEU A 642 17.32 23.37 8.34
C LEU A 642 18.04 22.63 9.47
N GLY A 643 18.00 21.29 9.44
CA GLY A 643 18.83 20.44 10.30
C GLY A 643 18.10 19.98 11.56
N TYR A 644 18.74 20.13 12.72
CA TYR A 644 18.15 19.65 13.98
C TYR A 644 18.57 20.49 15.20
N ASN A 645 17.62 20.70 16.13
CA ASN A 645 17.83 21.39 17.41
C ASN A 645 18.55 22.75 17.27
N ASN A 646 17.97 23.68 16.50
CA ASN A 646 18.52 25.03 16.36
C ASN A 646 18.34 25.86 17.64
N THR A 647 19.13 26.91 17.81
CA THR A 647 18.99 27.80 18.96
C THR A 647 17.69 28.58 18.90
N SER A 648 17.04 28.74 20.06
CA SER A 648 15.86 29.60 20.17
C SER A 648 16.24 31.05 19.89
N TYR A 649 15.45 31.71 19.06
CA TYR A 649 15.67 33.07 18.63
C TYR A 649 14.39 33.88 18.79
N ALA A 650 14.51 35.07 19.38
CA ALA A 650 13.40 36.02 19.46
C ALA A 650 13.52 36.98 18.27
N ALA A 651 12.72 36.73 17.23
CA ALA A 651 12.64 37.62 16.07
C ALA A 651 12.16 39.01 16.48
N GLN A 652 12.74 40.06 15.90
CA GLN A 652 12.23 41.41 16.02
C GLN A 652 10.87 41.54 15.32
N SER A 653 10.65 40.79 14.23
CA SER A 653 9.35 40.67 13.60
C SER A 653 9.10 39.30 12.98
N ALA A 654 7.94 38.72 13.30
CA ALA A 654 7.43 37.53 12.63
C ALA A 654 6.72 37.84 11.30
N ASP A 655 6.30 39.10 11.09
CA ASP A 655 5.38 39.47 10.01
C ASP A 655 5.94 40.50 9.02
N LEU A 656 7.05 41.18 9.37
CA LEU A 656 7.73 42.16 8.53
C LEU A 656 9.24 41.87 8.46
N ILE A 657 9.89 42.40 7.42
CA ILE A 657 11.34 42.30 7.27
C ILE A 657 12.01 43.25 8.27
N ASP A 658 12.89 42.71 9.12
CA ASP A 658 13.84 43.46 9.94
C ASP A 658 15.28 43.08 9.53
N SER A 659 16.17 44.05 9.37
CA SER A 659 17.54 43.79 8.90
C SER A 659 18.37 42.94 9.87
N ASN A 660 18.07 42.99 11.18
CA ASN A 660 18.80 42.28 12.23
C ASN A 660 18.25 40.88 12.48
N ASP A 661 17.19 40.48 11.76
CA ASP A 661 16.59 39.17 11.90
C ASP A 661 17.30 38.12 11.03
N ARG A 662 17.25 36.86 11.48
CA ARG A 662 17.78 35.71 10.74
C ARG A 662 17.03 35.52 9.42
N LEU A 663 17.78 35.27 8.35
CA LEU A 663 17.27 34.88 7.03
C LEU A 663 17.44 33.38 6.80
N PHE A 664 18.56 32.80 7.22
CA PHE A 664 18.87 31.39 7.02
C PHE A 664 19.67 30.83 8.19
N THR A 665 19.30 29.66 8.68
CA THR A 665 19.94 29.00 9.83
C THR A 665 20.09 27.49 9.58
N ILE A 666 21.24 26.91 9.92
CA ILE A 666 21.44 25.45 9.98
C ILE A 666 21.64 25.05 11.43
N GLY A 667 20.67 24.35 12.00
CA GLY A 667 20.75 23.76 13.33
C GLY A 667 21.56 22.47 13.34
N ASN A 668 22.41 22.30 14.34
CA ASN A 668 23.22 21.09 14.56
C ASN A 668 23.32 20.71 16.06
N GLY A 669 22.36 21.13 16.88
CA GLY A 669 22.36 20.85 18.32
C GLY A 669 22.17 19.38 18.64
N LEU A 670 22.81 18.87 19.70
CA LEU A 670 22.73 17.45 20.05
C LEU A 670 21.32 17.01 20.44
N ASN A 671 20.56 17.89 21.10
CA ASN A 671 19.20 17.67 21.55
C ASN A 671 18.56 19.01 21.96
N ALA A 672 17.28 18.99 22.37
CA ALA A 672 16.53 20.18 22.77
C ALA A 672 17.15 20.95 23.97
N LEU A 673 17.94 20.29 24.82
CA LEU A 673 18.62 20.91 25.96
C LEU A 673 20.00 21.50 25.60
N SER A 674 20.56 21.07 24.48
CA SER A 674 21.85 21.52 23.95
C SER A 674 21.71 21.97 22.48
N PRO A 675 20.90 23.03 22.22
CA PRO A 675 20.70 23.53 20.88
C PRO A 675 21.96 24.22 20.35
N SER A 676 22.16 24.19 19.04
CA SER A 676 23.31 24.81 18.39
C SER A 676 23.00 25.15 16.94
N ASP A 677 23.60 26.24 16.45
CA ASP A 677 23.53 26.65 15.05
C ASP A 677 24.93 26.58 14.44
N ALA A 678 25.08 25.79 13.37
CA ALA A 678 26.34 25.68 12.64
C ALA A 678 26.62 26.94 11.81
N PHE A 679 25.56 27.51 11.21
CA PHE A 679 25.63 28.62 10.28
C PHE A 679 24.37 29.48 10.34
N ILE A 680 24.54 30.79 10.38
CA ILE A 680 23.46 31.79 10.43
C ILE A 680 23.76 32.88 9.40
N ILE A 681 22.77 33.28 8.63
CA ILE A 681 22.79 34.48 7.78
C ILE A 681 21.67 35.40 8.26
N TYR A 682 21.99 36.68 8.47
CA TYR A 682 21.05 37.74 8.78
C TYR A 682 20.57 38.46 7.52
N LYS A 683 19.42 39.14 7.62
CA LYS A 683 18.78 39.82 6.48
C LYS A 683 19.57 41.03 5.95
N ASP A 684 20.47 41.60 6.73
CA ASP A 684 21.45 42.61 6.31
C ASP A 684 22.66 42.05 5.53
N GLY A 685 22.76 40.72 5.43
CA GLY A 685 23.81 40.00 4.73
C GLY A 685 25.03 39.68 5.58
N ASP A 686 25.02 39.95 6.88
CA ASP A 686 26.04 39.40 7.78
C ASP A 686 25.80 37.91 8.04
N ALA A 687 26.90 37.17 8.21
CA ALA A 687 26.84 35.74 8.42
C ALA A 687 27.77 35.32 9.57
N PHE A 688 27.32 34.35 10.35
CA PHE A 688 28.05 33.74 11.44
C PHE A 688 28.24 32.24 11.16
N LEU A 689 29.49 31.78 11.24
CA LEU A 689 29.84 30.36 11.15
C LEU A 689 30.46 29.95 12.49
N ALA A 690 29.91 28.92 13.13
CA ALA A 690 30.42 28.45 14.43
C ALA A 690 31.75 27.69 14.31
N GLY A 691 32.00 27.06 13.16
CA GLY A 691 33.19 26.28 12.86
C GLY A 691 34.22 27.00 11.98
N SER A 692 35.19 26.23 11.47
CA SER A 692 36.24 26.72 10.57
C SER A 692 35.88 26.54 9.10
N VAL A 693 36.23 27.52 8.26
CA VAL A 693 36.19 27.38 6.80
C VAL A 693 37.48 26.74 6.32
N VAL A 694 37.41 25.56 5.71
CA VAL A 694 38.55 24.92 5.05
C VAL A 694 38.47 25.19 3.56
N THR A 695 39.55 25.70 2.97
CA THR A 695 39.67 25.93 1.52
C THR A 695 40.67 24.94 0.92
N ASN A 696 40.38 24.44 -0.27
CA ASN A 696 41.28 23.52 -0.97
C ASN A 696 42.56 24.25 -1.41
N SER A 697 43.71 23.74 -0.97
CA SER A 697 45.02 24.33 -1.27
C SER A 697 46.07 23.29 -1.69
N ASP A 698 45.62 22.09 -2.05
CA ASP A 698 46.45 20.96 -2.48
C ASP A 698 47.28 21.33 -3.72
N LYS A 699 48.58 20.98 -3.72
CA LYS A 699 49.50 21.28 -4.84
C LYS A 699 49.01 20.69 -6.17
N ARG A 700 48.32 19.55 -6.16
CA ARG A 700 47.78 18.88 -7.36
C ARG A 700 46.67 19.67 -8.03
N LEU A 701 46.02 20.58 -7.30
CA LEU A 701 44.97 21.45 -7.81
C LEU A 701 45.53 22.80 -8.32
N LYS A 702 46.85 22.97 -8.37
CA LYS A 702 47.53 24.22 -8.74
C LYS A 702 48.49 24.00 -9.91
N LYS A 703 48.63 25.03 -10.74
CA LYS A 703 49.60 25.11 -11.84
C LYS A 703 50.24 26.50 -11.83
N GLU A 704 51.37 26.66 -12.53
CA GLU A 704 52.05 27.96 -12.67
C GLU A 704 52.36 28.60 -11.30
N ILE A 705 52.93 27.80 -10.38
CA ILE A 705 53.21 28.23 -9.00
C ILE A 705 54.50 29.06 -8.98
N GLU A 706 54.37 30.36 -8.77
CA GLU A 706 55.49 31.31 -8.68
C GLU A 706 55.63 31.93 -7.26
N PRO A 707 56.86 32.20 -6.79
CA PRO A 707 57.06 32.93 -5.53
C PRO A 707 56.52 34.36 -5.61
N LEU A 708 55.90 34.83 -4.52
CA LEU A 708 55.43 36.22 -4.42
C LEU A 708 56.61 37.16 -4.16
N ASN A 709 56.76 38.20 -4.98
CA ASN A 709 57.80 39.21 -4.85
C ASN A 709 57.20 40.61 -4.64
N GLY A 710 57.93 41.48 -3.93
CA GLY A 710 57.49 42.87 -3.70
C GLY A 710 56.29 43.02 -2.77
N SER A 711 55.97 41.99 -1.98
CA SER A 711 54.81 42.00 -1.07
C SER A 711 54.93 43.09 0.00
N LEU A 712 56.14 43.31 0.54
CA LEU A 712 56.35 44.29 1.62
C LEU A 712 56.01 45.70 1.16
N GLU A 713 56.51 46.12 0.00
CA GLU A 713 56.29 47.46 -0.54
C GLU A 713 54.80 47.70 -0.85
N LYS A 714 54.13 46.69 -1.40
CA LYS A 714 52.69 46.76 -1.68
C LYS A 714 51.84 46.81 -0.41
N VAL A 715 52.14 45.96 0.59
CA VAL A 715 51.42 45.94 1.87
C VAL A 715 51.64 47.25 2.64
N LEU A 716 52.85 47.81 2.62
CA LEU A 716 53.13 49.12 3.24
C LEU A 716 52.38 50.27 2.57
N SER A 717 51.94 50.10 1.32
CA SER A 717 51.15 51.08 0.58
C SER A 717 49.64 50.96 0.84
N LEU A 718 49.19 49.90 1.52
CA LEU A 718 47.79 49.73 1.90
C LEU A 718 47.45 50.55 3.15
N ASN A 719 46.25 51.13 3.15
CA ASN A 719 45.71 51.84 4.30
C ASN A 719 44.59 51.03 4.95
N GLY A 720 44.66 50.86 6.27
CA GLY A 720 43.56 50.37 7.08
C GLY A 720 42.60 51.51 7.42
N TYR A 721 41.29 51.29 7.23
CA TYR A 721 40.26 52.28 7.49
C TYR A 721 39.29 51.83 8.58
N THR A 722 38.74 52.80 9.30
CA THR A 722 37.46 52.64 10.00
C THR A 722 36.39 53.39 9.21
N TYR A 723 35.23 52.77 8.98
CA TYR A 723 34.18 53.35 8.16
C TYR A 723 32.79 52.99 8.68
N LYS A 724 31.78 53.70 8.19
CA LYS A 724 30.36 53.40 8.38
C LYS A 724 29.74 53.19 7.01
N TRP A 725 28.78 52.28 6.92
CA TRP A 725 28.02 52.09 5.70
C TRP A 725 27.13 53.31 5.42
N ASN A 726 26.92 53.62 4.13
CA ASN A 726 26.01 54.68 3.70
C ASN A 726 24.64 54.09 3.31
N ALA A 727 23.72 54.95 2.87
CA ALA A 727 22.35 54.57 2.50
C ALA A 727 22.24 53.61 1.30
N LEU A 728 23.31 53.36 0.55
CA LEU A 728 23.32 52.39 -0.55
C LEU A 728 23.53 50.95 -0.05
N SER A 729 24.02 50.77 1.18
CA SER A 729 24.23 49.46 1.78
C SER A 729 23.02 49.06 2.63
N PRO A 730 22.61 47.77 2.60
CA PRO A 730 21.56 47.25 3.46
C PRO A 730 21.98 47.09 4.93
N ARG A 731 23.27 47.31 5.25
CA ARG A 731 23.86 47.14 6.58
C ARG A 731 23.63 48.33 7.51
N ASP A 732 23.78 48.12 8.81
CA ASP A 732 23.63 49.20 9.81
C ASP A 732 24.65 50.33 9.59
N GLN A 733 24.13 51.53 9.36
CA GLN A 733 24.90 52.76 9.11
C GLN A 733 25.47 53.36 10.41
N ARG A 734 25.03 52.89 11.58
CA ARG A 734 25.47 53.41 12.89
C ARG A 734 26.75 52.73 13.34
N GLN A 735 26.92 51.46 13.00
CA GLN A 735 28.07 50.64 13.40
C GLN A 735 29.33 51.04 12.65
N ARG A 736 30.45 51.20 13.39
CA ARG A 736 31.77 51.37 12.79
C ARG A 736 32.35 50.00 12.47
N ASN A 737 32.88 49.88 11.27
CA ASN A 737 33.57 48.70 10.77
C ASN A 737 35.03 49.05 10.47
N THR A 738 35.89 48.05 10.42
CA THR A 738 37.29 48.16 10.00
C THR A 738 37.53 47.36 8.74
N GLY A 739 38.44 47.82 7.88
CA GLY A 739 38.79 47.07 6.68
C GLY A 739 39.60 47.89 5.67
N LEU A 740 39.64 47.38 4.45
CA LEU A 740 40.31 47.98 3.29
C LEU A 740 39.27 48.50 2.29
N ILE A 741 39.67 49.46 1.46
CA ILE A 741 38.88 49.93 0.31
C ILE A 741 39.25 49.10 -0.92
N ALA A 742 38.25 48.46 -1.54
CA ALA A 742 38.47 47.52 -2.64
C ALA A 742 39.22 48.12 -3.84
N GLN A 743 38.95 49.38 -4.18
CA GLN A 743 39.60 50.09 -5.29
C GLN A 743 41.09 50.34 -5.03
N GLU A 744 41.48 50.59 -3.78
CA GLU A 744 42.89 50.75 -3.40
C GLU A 744 43.60 49.40 -3.43
N VAL A 745 42.93 48.34 -2.97
CA VAL A 745 43.47 46.98 -3.05
C VAL A 745 43.65 46.56 -4.50
N GLU A 746 42.67 46.80 -5.37
CA GLU A 746 42.71 46.43 -6.79
C GLU A 746 43.89 47.06 -7.54
N ALA A 747 44.24 48.31 -7.22
CA ALA A 747 45.38 49.00 -7.84
C ALA A 747 46.73 48.31 -7.56
N LEU A 748 46.84 47.58 -6.44
CA LEU A 748 48.06 46.90 -6.00
C LEU A 748 48.01 45.37 -6.17
N PHE A 749 46.82 44.80 -5.98
CA PHE A 749 46.47 43.38 -5.94
C PHE A 749 45.12 43.14 -6.68
N PRO A 750 45.08 43.31 -8.01
CA PRO A 750 43.85 43.12 -8.79
C PRO A 750 43.25 41.72 -8.64
N GLU A 751 44.09 40.71 -8.43
CA GLU A 751 43.70 39.31 -8.22
C GLU A 751 42.90 39.07 -6.92
N MET A 752 42.96 39.99 -5.96
CA MET A 752 42.22 39.89 -4.70
C MET A 752 40.84 40.53 -4.75
N VAL A 753 40.51 41.24 -5.83
CA VAL A 753 39.28 42.02 -5.94
C VAL A 753 38.38 41.40 -6.99
N THR A 754 37.12 41.24 -6.64
CA THR A 754 36.09 40.72 -7.56
C THR A 754 34.97 41.73 -7.65
N GLU A 755 34.50 41.98 -8.87
CA GLU A 755 33.34 42.84 -9.12
C GLU A 755 32.07 41.98 -9.18
N GLY A 756 31.10 42.33 -8.34
CA GLY A 756 29.80 41.67 -8.30
C GLY A 756 28.90 42.07 -9.48
N PRO A 757 27.78 41.36 -9.68
CA PRO A 757 26.84 41.63 -10.79
C PRO A 757 26.22 43.04 -10.79
N ASN A 758 26.25 43.72 -9.65
CA ASN A 758 25.75 45.07 -9.45
C ASN A 758 26.85 46.15 -9.59
N GLY A 759 28.06 45.76 -9.99
CA GLY A 759 29.21 46.66 -10.17
C GLY A 759 29.96 47.01 -8.88
N TYR A 760 29.54 46.51 -7.71
CA TYR A 760 30.27 46.73 -6.46
C TYR A 760 31.44 45.75 -6.33
N LYS A 761 32.58 46.24 -5.85
CA LYS A 761 33.82 45.46 -5.68
C LYS A 761 33.95 44.90 -4.27
N ALA A 762 34.40 43.65 -4.16
CA ALA A 762 34.65 42.95 -2.90
C ALA A 762 36.10 42.46 -2.83
N VAL A 763 36.66 42.41 -1.61
CA VAL A 763 38.05 42.00 -1.35
C VAL A 763 38.09 40.58 -0.76
N ASN A 764 38.91 39.71 -1.33
CA ASN A 764 39.25 38.42 -0.74
C ASN A 764 40.38 38.58 0.28
N TYR A 765 40.01 38.84 1.54
CA TYR A 765 40.98 39.02 2.63
C TYR A 765 41.87 37.80 2.87
N ASN A 766 41.43 36.57 2.55
CA ASN A 766 42.26 35.37 2.72
C ASN A 766 43.48 35.37 1.78
N ALA A 767 43.36 36.01 0.61
CA ALA A 767 44.46 36.15 -0.33
C ALA A 767 45.56 37.12 0.16
N LEU A 768 45.27 37.97 1.15
CA LEU A 768 46.26 38.87 1.74
C LEU A 768 47.26 38.13 2.63
N ILE A 769 46.87 36.99 3.23
CA ILE A 769 47.69 36.23 4.19
C ILE A 769 49.06 35.83 3.58
N PRO A 770 49.14 35.22 2.38
CA PRO A 770 50.43 34.95 1.73
C PRO A 770 51.33 36.18 1.56
N HIS A 771 50.75 37.35 1.21
CA HIS A 771 51.53 38.57 1.07
C HIS A 771 52.04 39.10 2.41
N LEU A 772 51.25 38.97 3.49
CA LEU A 772 51.70 39.29 4.84
C LEU A 772 52.85 38.39 5.29
N ILE A 773 52.78 37.08 4.99
CA ILE A 773 53.87 36.14 5.30
C ILE A 773 55.17 36.55 4.60
N GLU A 774 55.12 36.83 3.29
CA GLU A 774 56.31 37.24 2.55
C GLU A 774 56.81 38.64 2.96
N SER A 775 55.91 39.54 3.39
CA SER A 775 56.30 40.84 3.93
C SER A 775 57.09 40.71 5.24
N ILE A 776 56.66 39.81 6.13
CA ILE A 776 57.35 39.52 7.39
C ILE A 776 58.73 38.90 7.12
N LYS A 777 58.84 37.98 6.17
CA LYS A 777 60.13 37.40 5.75
C LYS A 777 61.08 38.48 5.22
N SER A 778 60.59 39.35 4.33
CA SER A 778 61.39 40.46 3.80
C SER A 778 61.84 41.42 4.91
N GLN A 779 60.98 41.70 5.89
CA GLN A 779 61.32 42.52 7.06
C GLN A 779 62.38 41.84 7.94
N ALA A 780 62.28 40.53 8.17
CA ALA A 780 63.29 39.75 8.90
C ALA A 780 64.66 39.81 8.20
N ASP A 781 64.69 39.67 6.87
CA ASP A 781 65.93 39.81 6.10
C ASP A 781 66.55 41.22 6.20
N GLN A 782 65.72 42.26 6.32
CA GLN A 782 66.21 43.62 6.59
C GLN A 782 66.79 43.74 8.00
N ILE A 783 66.14 43.17 9.02
CA ILE A 783 66.62 43.15 10.40
C ILE A 783 67.95 42.41 10.51
N ASP A 784 68.10 41.27 9.84
CA ASP A 784 69.34 40.50 9.82
C ASP A 784 70.47 41.27 9.16
N ARG A 785 70.19 41.93 8.03
CA ARG A 785 71.16 42.79 7.35
C ARG A 785 71.60 43.96 8.23
N LEU A 786 70.66 44.61 8.91
CA LEU A 786 70.96 45.70 9.84
C LEU A 786 71.78 45.21 11.04
N SER A 787 71.43 44.05 11.60
CA SER A 787 72.14 43.45 12.74
C SER A 787 73.59 43.08 12.38
N ARG A 788 73.81 42.49 11.19
CA ARG A 788 75.18 42.24 10.69
C ARG A 788 75.96 43.54 10.52
N LYS A 789 75.33 44.59 9.97
CA LYS A 789 75.96 45.90 9.82
C LYS A 789 76.36 46.50 11.18
N ILE A 790 75.48 46.41 12.19
CA ILE A 790 75.77 46.86 13.56
C ILE A 790 76.91 46.07 14.17
N SER A 791 76.97 44.75 13.96
CA SER A 791 78.06 43.89 14.45
C SER A 791 79.39 44.28 13.83
N THR A 792 79.47 44.45 12.50
CA THR A 792 80.67 44.90 11.82
C THR A 792 81.10 46.30 12.29
N GLN A 793 80.15 47.22 12.47
CA GLN A 793 80.44 48.55 12.99
C GLN A 793 80.97 48.52 14.43
N SER A 794 80.41 47.65 15.29
CA SER A 794 80.88 47.45 16.66
C SER A 794 82.31 46.93 16.70
N GLU A 795 82.66 46.00 15.81
CA GLU A 795 84.04 45.48 15.68
C GLU A 795 85.02 46.58 15.24
N VAL A 796 84.64 47.42 14.28
CA VAL A 796 85.45 48.58 13.87
C VAL A 796 85.67 49.54 15.03
N ILE A 797 84.63 49.87 15.80
CA ILE A 797 84.74 50.75 16.97
C ILE A 797 85.67 50.15 18.03
N TYR A 798 85.55 48.85 18.31
CA TYR A 798 86.45 48.15 19.23
C TYR A 798 87.91 48.28 18.81
N ASN A 799 88.20 48.09 17.51
CA ASN A 799 89.55 48.24 16.96
C ASN A 799 90.06 49.68 17.04
N MET A 800 89.22 50.68 16.75
CA MET A 800 89.57 52.10 16.88
C MET A 800 89.88 52.49 18.33
N ASN A 801 89.09 52.00 19.30
CA ASN A 801 89.34 52.26 20.72
C ASN A 801 90.67 51.64 21.18
N ASN A 802 91.00 50.44 20.71
CA ASN A 802 92.31 49.83 21.00
C ASN A 802 93.47 50.65 20.42
N GLN A 803 93.33 51.18 19.21
CA GLN A 803 94.32 52.07 18.61
C GLN A 803 94.46 53.40 19.36
N ALA A 804 93.35 53.99 19.80
CA ALA A 804 93.35 55.21 20.61
C ALA A 804 94.05 55.00 21.96
N ASN A 805 93.80 53.86 22.61
CA ASN A 805 94.49 53.49 23.86
C ASN A 805 96.00 53.31 23.63
N LEU A 806 96.40 52.64 22.53
CA LEU A 806 97.81 52.48 22.18
C LEU A 806 98.50 53.83 21.90
N LEU A 807 97.80 54.75 21.23
CA LEU A 807 98.28 56.09 20.97
C LEU A 807 98.43 56.89 22.27
N ASN A 808 97.46 56.79 23.19
CA ASN A 808 97.53 57.43 24.50
C ASN A 808 98.73 56.91 25.32
N ASP A 809 98.98 55.59 25.32
CA ASP A 809 100.17 54.99 25.97
C ASP A 809 101.48 55.51 25.34
N LEU A 810 101.50 55.68 24.02
CA LEU A 810 102.63 56.27 23.29
C LEU A 810 102.86 57.74 23.67
N ILE A 811 101.79 58.53 23.80
CA ILE A 811 101.85 59.92 24.26
C ILE A 811 102.39 59.99 25.69
N GLU A 812 101.93 59.11 26.58
CA GLU A 812 102.41 59.05 27.97
C GLU A 812 103.90 58.65 28.06
N ARG A 813 104.33 57.69 27.23
CA ARG A 813 105.75 57.33 27.07
C ARG A 813 106.61 58.46 26.52
N ILE A 814 106.10 59.24 25.56
CA ILE A 814 106.80 60.43 25.06
C ILE A 814 106.91 61.48 26.16
N GLY A 815 105.83 61.76 26.89
CA GLY A 815 105.85 62.73 28.00
C GLY A 815 106.82 62.35 29.13
N THR A 816 106.94 61.06 29.46
CA THR A 816 107.93 60.56 30.44
C THR A 816 109.36 60.65 29.92
N LEU A 817 109.61 60.38 28.63
CA LEU A 817 110.91 60.58 28.00
C LEU A 817 111.30 62.08 27.96
N GLU A 818 110.36 62.97 27.66
CA GLU A 818 110.59 64.42 27.71
C GLU A 818 110.95 64.89 29.12
N GLN A 819 110.27 64.39 30.17
CA GLN A 819 110.66 64.67 31.56
C GLN A 819 112.06 64.13 31.91
N GLN A 820 112.43 62.94 31.44
CA GLN A 820 113.78 62.38 31.63
C GLN A 820 114.86 63.20 30.91
N LEU A 821 114.55 63.73 29.72
CA LEU A 821 115.46 64.58 28.95
C LEU A 821 115.68 65.96 29.60
N ILE A 822 114.68 66.47 30.31
CA ILE A 822 114.76 67.69 31.11
C ILE A 822 115.62 67.45 32.38
N LEU A 823 115.46 66.30 33.05
CA LEU A 823 116.24 65.93 34.25
C LEU A 823 117.70 65.54 33.95
N GLY A 824 118.03 65.12 32.73
CA GLY A 824 119.41 64.80 32.32
C GLY A 824 120.26 66.01 31.89
N LYS A 825 119.71 67.23 31.97
CA LYS A 825 120.39 68.50 31.63
C LYS A 825 120.69 69.40 32.85
N GLU A 826 120.32 68.97 34.05
CA GLU A 826 120.83 69.49 35.32
C GLU A 826 121.95 68.59 35.85
#